data_AF-A0A6A5S7D9-F1
#
_entry.id   AF-A0A6A5S7D9-F1
#
_cell.length_a   1.000
_cell.length_b   1.000
_cell.length_c   1.000
_cell.angle_alpha   90.00
_cell.angle_beta   90.00
_cell.angle_gamma   90.00
#
_symmetry.space_group_name_H-M   'P 1'
#
loop_
_entity.id
_entity.type
_entity.pdbx_description
1 polymer ?
#
loop_
_entity_poly.entity_id
_entity_poly.type
_entity_poly.pdbx_seq_one_letter_code
_entity_poly.pdbx_strand_id
1 'polypeptide(L)'
;MPSAIDTGDDLRIAIKQISQSSVSSDYIDQLIPIMKDARYSNQLQLAFDQFSNDRESEIERICNANHQDFVSSVDSMLRIRDQTVQMSGEILQLNESIQESIEKLATQKKALVDSRGVRQNINEATQALNACLNVLRIANQVQDMLREKNYYAALRALDELQTIHLKEISRFKIANLIEKSVPQTQDQIREAVKTDLSTWLYRIRESSQFLGEVSFYYTDERRKRNADRAEVDSRFGRFKLNSSIELVADETDEFDILNNEEAGNETDFSPLFLAIHINETLGKTDQFKAEYAADRRTQKDLILPSKLNLLQDECDDLSSLLESIAGFAIIEKATMAKTTNLRQQADVDELWDSMCQSTIKLISESLPTVESDELLLKIKGRIALLMLTMEKIGYSVAAMNDLLLTLFSKYSELLKQRFSDDFLEIVQTDDYMPMPIASYEEYDKVVSVSWYTPDKSREELTFPCVLPFSQMYPLCCIDIRNFLNQIYLFSDDYFQKSTVIDETLRTSLDELLCQKVCQSLIDRLSSQYPGQIVQILTNLEHFETACVELQDLLFQARSSPSSTTPIVLSATEKFKNAKRQASDRIFELVNSKIDDLIETAEYDWMATKPAAEPSEYMLELTRYLSNIMNSVLLALPTDVKEFIYFDALSHASTAILALTLDEGVKRITPTAVASLSLDTRYLVQFVESLGNPILMENLDELTQTVTLMGTDDSLEFYDISQRNKKYGKVDQLKGAILLEKCQEGAQVAAQSPTKSAPSERFGTLGSRFGLGRN
;
A
#
# COMPACT_ATOMS: atom_id res chain seq x y z
N MET A 1 185.13 -43.68 -77.56
CA MET A 1 185.30 -43.93 -76.10
C MET A 1 184.28 -43.08 -75.36
N PRO A 2 183.75 -43.47 -74.20
CA PRO A 2 183.26 -44.79 -73.78
C PRO A 2 181.85 -44.73 -73.11
N SER A 3 181.22 -45.90 -72.86
CA SER A 3 180.06 -46.19 -71.96
C SER A 3 178.66 -45.71 -72.42
N ALA A 4 177.54 -46.42 -72.29
CA ALA A 4 177.14 -47.81 -72.00
C ALA A 4 175.58 -47.86 -72.11
N ILE A 5 175.03 -49.02 -72.49
CA ILE A 5 173.63 -49.51 -72.27
C ILE A 5 172.52 -49.09 -73.27
N ASP A 6 171.78 -50.13 -73.68
CA ASP A 6 170.56 -50.34 -74.50
C ASP A 6 169.71 -49.17 -75.04
N THR A 7 169.58 -49.10 -76.36
CA THR A 7 168.68 -48.22 -77.13
C THR A 7 167.24 -48.77 -77.30
N GLY A 8 166.84 -49.77 -76.49
CA GLY A 8 165.46 -50.29 -76.50
C GLY A 8 164.45 -49.35 -75.83
N ASP A 9 164.90 -48.48 -74.92
CA ASP A 9 164.05 -47.55 -74.17
C ASP A 9 163.57 -46.35 -75.01
N ASP A 10 164.33 -45.93 -76.03
CA ASP A 10 163.93 -44.81 -76.89
C ASP A 10 162.66 -45.11 -77.69
N LEU A 11 162.44 -46.38 -78.08
CA LEU A 11 161.22 -46.83 -78.74
C LEU A 11 160.00 -46.79 -77.81
N ARG A 12 160.17 -47.11 -76.52
CA ARG A 12 159.09 -47.03 -75.52
C ARG A 12 158.69 -45.59 -75.22
N ILE A 13 159.66 -44.68 -75.13
CA ILE A 13 159.40 -43.26 -74.87
C ILE A 13 158.70 -42.63 -76.07
N ALA A 14 159.11 -42.97 -77.30
CA ALA A 14 158.43 -42.54 -78.51
C ALA A 14 156.97 -43.04 -78.57
N ILE A 15 156.71 -44.33 -78.34
CA ILE A 15 155.34 -44.90 -78.35
C ILE A 15 154.46 -44.28 -77.26
N LYS A 16 155.02 -43.97 -76.08
CA LYS A 16 154.27 -43.34 -74.98
C LYS A 16 153.98 -41.85 -75.24
N GLN A 17 154.89 -41.12 -75.89
CA GLN A 17 154.60 -39.77 -76.37
C GLN A 17 153.57 -39.77 -77.50
N ILE A 18 153.63 -40.77 -78.39
CA ILE A 18 152.65 -40.98 -79.44
C ILE A 18 151.26 -41.19 -78.84
N SER A 19 151.06 -42.00 -77.80
CA SER A 19 149.68 -42.24 -77.27
C SER A 19 149.07 -41.10 -76.43
N GLN A 20 149.82 -40.04 -76.12
CA GLN A 20 149.36 -38.93 -75.27
C GLN A 20 148.93 -37.68 -76.05
N SER A 21 149.20 -37.63 -77.37
CA SER A 21 148.84 -36.49 -78.22
C SER A 21 147.42 -36.63 -78.77
N SER A 22 146.47 -35.81 -78.34
CA SER A 22 145.05 -35.92 -78.69
C SER A 22 144.65 -35.48 -80.11
N VAL A 23 145.57 -35.42 -81.09
CA VAL A 23 145.31 -34.90 -82.45
C VAL A 23 145.81 -35.88 -83.52
N SER A 24 144.88 -36.51 -84.22
CA SER A 24 145.04 -37.70 -85.08
C SER A 24 145.82 -37.54 -86.39
N SER A 25 146.39 -36.36 -86.69
CA SER A 25 146.99 -36.09 -88.01
C SER A 25 148.52 -36.17 -88.05
N ASP A 26 149.24 -35.83 -86.98
CA ASP A 26 150.72 -35.81 -86.96
C ASP A 26 151.36 -37.20 -86.74
N TYR A 27 150.54 -38.17 -86.33
CA TYR A 27 150.95 -39.54 -86.04
C TYR A 27 151.55 -40.26 -87.25
N ILE A 28 150.94 -40.07 -88.41
CA ILE A 28 151.33 -40.76 -89.65
C ILE A 28 152.64 -40.16 -90.19
N ASP A 29 152.83 -38.84 -90.06
CA ASP A 29 154.02 -38.15 -90.58
C ASP A 29 155.30 -38.43 -89.77
N GLN A 30 155.18 -38.71 -88.47
CA GLN A 30 156.31 -39.15 -87.62
C GLN A 30 156.61 -40.66 -87.75
N LEU A 31 155.67 -41.46 -88.24
CA LEU A 31 155.83 -42.92 -88.45
C LEU A 31 156.57 -43.26 -89.76
N ILE A 32 156.49 -42.41 -90.78
CA ILE A 32 157.07 -42.64 -92.11
C ILE A 32 158.62 -42.82 -92.10
N PRO A 33 159.42 -42.06 -91.32
CA PRO A 33 160.86 -42.29 -91.23
C PRO A 33 161.21 -43.60 -90.52
N ILE A 34 160.46 -43.97 -89.48
CA ILE A 34 160.73 -45.15 -88.63
C ILE A 34 160.34 -46.46 -89.34
N MET A 35 159.30 -46.44 -90.19
CA MET A 35 158.93 -47.59 -91.04
C MET A 35 159.90 -47.85 -92.20
N LYS A 36 160.71 -46.87 -92.62
CA LYS A 36 161.62 -47.02 -93.76
C LYS A 36 162.92 -47.76 -93.43
N ASP A 37 163.30 -47.83 -92.14
CA ASP A 37 164.49 -48.56 -91.71
C ASP A 37 164.16 -50.04 -91.39
N ALA A 38 164.60 -50.93 -92.28
CA ALA A 38 164.30 -52.37 -92.26
C ALA A 38 164.82 -53.16 -91.04
N ARG A 39 165.43 -52.49 -90.04
CA ARG A 39 166.01 -53.13 -88.83
C ARG A 39 165.08 -53.11 -87.61
N TYR A 40 164.04 -52.27 -87.59
CA TYR A 40 163.23 -52.03 -86.38
C TYR A 40 161.84 -52.69 -86.39
N SER A 41 161.42 -53.35 -87.49
CA SER A 41 160.06 -53.91 -87.65
C SER A 41 159.67 -54.93 -86.57
N ASN A 42 160.59 -55.81 -86.14
CA ASN A 42 160.27 -56.85 -85.17
C ASN A 42 160.27 -56.34 -83.71
N GLN A 43 161.02 -55.29 -83.40
CA GLN A 43 161.07 -54.70 -82.06
C GLN A 43 159.86 -53.78 -81.79
N LEU A 44 159.32 -53.16 -82.84
CA LEU A 44 158.13 -52.30 -82.75
C LEU A 44 156.86 -53.08 -82.39
N GLN A 45 156.64 -54.26 -82.99
CA GLN A 45 155.48 -55.11 -82.66
C GLN A 45 155.51 -55.57 -81.20
N LEU A 46 156.66 -56.05 -80.71
CA LEU A 46 156.82 -56.46 -79.31
C LEU A 46 156.61 -55.31 -78.32
N ALA A 47 157.04 -54.09 -78.67
CA ALA A 47 156.83 -52.91 -77.83
C ALA A 47 155.36 -52.47 -77.79
N PHE A 48 154.64 -52.55 -78.92
CA PHE A 48 153.19 -52.29 -78.96
C PHE A 48 152.38 -53.35 -78.23
N ASP A 49 152.74 -54.64 -78.36
CA ASP A 49 152.05 -55.73 -77.65
C ASP A 49 152.22 -55.60 -76.13
N GLN A 50 153.42 -55.25 -75.65
CA GLN A 50 153.64 -54.97 -74.23
C GLN A 50 152.86 -53.74 -73.74
N PHE A 51 152.80 -52.67 -74.54
CA PHE A 51 152.03 -51.48 -74.18
C PHE A 51 150.51 -51.75 -74.16
N SER A 52 150.01 -52.53 -75.13
CA SER A 52 148.60 -52.96 -75.16
C SER A 52 148.28 -53.75 -73.91
N ASN A 53 149.11 -54.72 -73.52
CA ASN A 53 148.90 -55.53 -72.32
C ASN A 53 148.94 -54.70 -71.03
N ASP A 54 149.86 -53.73 -70.91
CA ASP A 54 149.89 -52.83 -69.76
C ASP A 54 148.62 -51.97 -69.68
N ARG A 55 148.13 -51.45 -70.82
CA ARG A 55 146.87 -50.69 -70.90
C ARG A 55 145.65 -51.55 -70.63
N GLU A 56 145.61 -52.77 -71.12
CA GLU A 56 144.58 -53.76 -70.83
C GLU A 56 144.52 -54.01 -69.32
N SER A 57 145.67 -54.20 -68.67
CA SER A 57 145.75 -54.41 -67.22
C SER A 57 145.31 -53.19 -66.40
N GLU A 58 145.61 -51.97 -66.88
CA GLU A 58 145.20 -50.73 -66.23
C GLU A 58 143.67 -50.50 -66.38
N ILE A 59 143.12 -50.81 -67.55
CA ILE A 59 141.67 -50.79 -67.81
C ILE A 59 140.96 -51.84 -66.97
N GLU A 60 141.47 -53.08 -66.89
CA GLU A 60 140.92 -54.11 -66.02
C GLU A 60 140.91 -53.69 -64.55
N ARG A 61 141.95 -52.98 -64.10
CA ARG A 61 142.04 -52.48 -62.72
C ARG A 61 141.01 -51.39 -62.44
N ILE A 62 140.77 -50.48 -63.39
CA ILE A 62 139.78 -49.39 -63.25
C ILE A 62 138.35 -49.94 -63.40
N CYS A 63 138.10 -50.85 -64.34
CA CYS A 63 136.82 -51.52 -64.49
C CYS A 63 136.47 -52.31 -63.22
N ASN A 64 137.41 -53.09 -62.66
CA ASN A 64 137.16 -53.83 -61.42
C ASN A 64 136.92 -52.91 -60.21
N ALA A 65 137.53 -51.72 -60.17
CA ALA A 65 137.28 -50.76 -59.10
C ALA A 65 135.88 -50.12 -59.16
N ASN A 66 135.37 -49.81 -60.36
CA ASN A 66 134.16 -48.98 -60.53
C ASN A 66 132.90 -49.74 -61.00
N HIS A 67 132.98 -51.04 -61.35
CA HIS A 67 131.81 -51.80 -61.81
C HIS A 67 130.74 -51.95 -60.72
N GLN A 68 131.17 -52.13 -59.47
CA GLN A 68 130.30 -52.27 -58.32
C GLN A 68 129.41 -51.03 -58.12
N ASP A 69 130.01 -49.84 -58.26
CA ASP A 69 129.33 -48.55 -58.03
C ASP A 69 128.33 -48.23 -59.15
N PHE A 70 128.65 -48.56 -60.40
CA PHE A 70 127.75 -48.35 -61.54
C PHE A 70 126.52 -49.27 -61.48
N VAL A 71 126.72 -50.57 -61.18
CA VAL A 71 125.61 -51.52 -61.00
C VAL A 71 124.72 -51.07 -59.85
N SER A 72 125.31 -50.60 -58.74
CA SER A 72 124.54 -50.07 -57.61
C SER A 72 123.69 -48.84 -57.96
N SER A 73 124.16 -47.98 -58.88
CA SER A 73 123.45 -46.78 -59.31
C SER A 73 122.28 -47.11 -60.25
N VAL A 74 122.46 -48.10 -61.14
CA VAL A 74 121.38 -48.58 -62.03
C VAL A 74 120.31 -49.32 -61.23
N ASP A 75 120.69 -50.17 -60.28
CA ASP A 75 119.75 -50.81 -59.35
C ASP A 75 118.99 -49.77 -58.52
N SER A 76 119.65 -48.69 -58.09
CA SER A 76 119.00 -47.59 -57.38
C SER A 76 117.94 -46.89 -58.26
N MET A 77 118.22 -46.67 -59.54
CA MET A 77 117.27 -46.02 -60.46
C MET A 77 116.08 -46.93 -60.79
N LEU A 78 116.30 -48.23 -60.99
CA LEU A 78 115.22 -49.21 -61.16
C LEU A 78 114.36 -49.30 -59.89
N ARG A 79 114.98 -49.26 -58.72
CA ARG A 79 114.28 -49.26 -57.43
C ARG A 79 113.46 -47.99 -57.22
N ILE A 80 113.96 -46.82 -57.62
CA ILE A 80 113.20 -45.55 -57.58
C ILE A 80 112.02 -45.58 -58.55
N ARG A 81 112.19 -46.15 -59.76
CA ARG A 81 111.10 -46.30 -60.72
C ARG A 81 110.01 -47.22 -60.17
N ASP A 82 110.40 -48.37 -59.60
CA ASP A 82 109.45 -49.31 -59.01
C ASP A 82 108.76 -48.70 -57.78
N GLN A 83 109.48 -47.92 -56.96
CA GLN A 83 108.90 -47.12 -55.87
C GLN A 83 107.94 -46.04 -56.36
N THR A 84 108.22 -45.40 -57.50
CA THR A 84 107.34 -44.36 -58.08
C THR A 84 106.06 -44.99 -58.63
N VAL A 85 106.15 -46.17 -59.25
CA VAL A 85 104.98 -46.95 -59.69
C VAL A 85 104.17 -47.44 -58.49
N GLN A 86 104.83 -47.93 -57.43
CA GLN A 86 104.17 -48.27 -56.17
C GLN A 86 103.46 -47.05 -55.56
N MET A 87 104.12 -45.89 -55.50
CA MET A 87 103.54 -44.67 -54.96
C MET A 87 102.36 -44.17 -55.80
N SER A 88 102.42 -44.28 -57.13
CA SER A 88 101.27 -43.98 -58.01
C SER A 88 100.11 -44.96 -57.78
N GLY A 89 100.41 -46.24 -57.53
CA GLY A 89 99.42 -47.25 -57.16
C GLY A 89 98.78 -46.95 -55.81
N GLU A 90 99.58 -46.58 -54.81
CA GLU A 90 99.11 -46.17 -53.49
C GLU A 90 98.26 -44.89 -53.56
N ILE A 91 98.62 -43.92 -54.40
CA ILE A 91 97.81 -42.71 -54.62
C ILE A 91 96.47 -43.04 -55.27
N LEU A 92 96.43 -43.92 -56.26
CA LEU A 92 95.18 -44.36 -56.89
C LEU A 92 94.31 -45.15 -55.90
N GLN A 93 94.90 -46.06 -55.13
CA GLN A 93 94.21 -46.83 -54.11
C GLN A 93 93.69 -45.93 -52.98
N LEU A 94 94.48 -44.93 -52.58
CA LEU A 94 94.05 -43.92 -51.61
C LEU A 94 92.92 -43.06 -52.17
N ASN A 95 92.99 -42.65 -53.44
CA ASN A 95 91.93 -41.86 -54.08
C ASN A 95 90.63 -42.66 -54.19
N GLU A 96 90.70 -43.94 -54.56
CA GLU A 96 89.55 -44.86 -54.59
C GLU A 96 88.97 -45.06 -53.18
N SER A 97 89.83 -45.25 -52.16
CA SER A 97 89.41 -45.36 -50.76
C SER A 97 88.78 -44.06 -50.23
N ILE A 98 89.31 -42.90 -50.60
CA ILE A 98 88.74 -41.59 -50.26
C ILE A 98 87.39 -41.41 -50.94
N GLN A 99 87.26 -41.80 -52.21
CA GLN A 99 86.01 -41.66 -52.96
C GLN A 99 84.93 -42.59 -52.39
N GLU A 100 85.26 -43.84 -52.08
CA GLU A 100 84.36 -44.77 -51.38
C GLU A 100 83.97 -44.24 -49.99
N SER A 101 84.93 -43.64 -49.26
CA SER A 101 84.67 -43.03 -47.95
C SER A 101 83.78 -41.78 -48.06
N ILE A 102 83.96 -40.95 -49.09
CA ILE A 102 83.14 -39.77 -49.37
C ILE A 102 81.72 -40.19 -49.78
N GLU A 103 81.57 -41.27 -50.56
CA GLU A 103 80.26 -41.78 -50.96
C GLU A 103 79.51 -42.39 -49.77
N LYS A 104 80.19 -43.17 -48.92
CA LYS A 104 79.66 -43.62 -47.63
C LYS A 104 79.30 -42.44 -46.71
N LEU A 105 80.12 -41.40 -46.66
CA LEU A 105 79.83 -40.20 -45.87
C LEU A 105 78.65 -39.40 -46.43
N ALA A 106 78.53 -39.31 -47.76
CA ALA A 106 77.43 -38.62 -48.42
C ALA A 106 76.09 -39.33 -48.20
N THR A 107 76.08 -40.66 -48.27
CA THR A 107 74.90 -41.48 -47.94
C THR A 107 74.52 -41.36 -46.46
N GLN A 108 75.50 -41.39 -45.54
CA GLN A 108 75.25 -41.13 -44.11
C GLN A 108 74.76 -39.71 -43.84
N LYS A 109 75.29 -38.69 -44.53
CA LYS A 109 74.83 -37.30 -44.41
C LYS A 109 73.41 -37.14 -44.95
N LYS A 110 73.07 -37.81 -46.05
CA LYS A 110 71.70 -37.82 -46.59
C LYS A 110 70.74 -38.46 -45.60
N ALA A 111 71.08 -39.64 -45.07
CA ALA A 111 70.29 -40.28 -44.02
C ALA A 111 70.16 -39.41 -42.76
N LEU A 112 71.19 -38.64 -42.39
CA LEU A 112 71.14 -37.70 -41.28
C LEU A 112 70.21 -36.51 -41.56
N VAL A 113 70.18 -35.99 -42.80
CA VAL A 113 69.24 -34.92 -43.20
C VAL A 113 67.81 -35.44 -43.19
N ASP A 114 67.57 -36.63 -43.73
CA ASP A 114 66.25 -37.27 -43.71
C ASP A 114 65.79 -37.53 -42.27
N SER A 115 66.69 -38.02 -41.40
CA SER A 115 66.43 -38.20 -39.97
C SER A 115 66.16 -36.86 -39.25
N ARG A 116 66.87 -35.79 -39.61
CA ARG A 116 66.59 -34.43 -39.11
C ARG A 116 65.22 -33.94 -39.55
N GLY A 117 64.82 -34.19 -40.79
CA GLY A 117 63.49 -33.87 -41.31
C GLY A 117 62.40 -34.63 -40.55
N VAL A 118 62.56 -35.94 -40.34
CA VAL A 118 61.65 -36.75 -39.52
C VAL A 118 61.58 -36.21 -38.09
N ARG A 119 62.72 -35.87 -37.48
CA ARG A 119 62.75 -35.30 -36.12
C ARG A 119 62.08 -33.94 -36.04
N GLN A 120 62.22 -33.11 -37.07
CA GLN A 120 61.52 -31.83 -37.15
C GLN A 120 60.01 -32.04 -37.24
N ASN A 121 59.56 -32.96 -38.11
CA ASN A 121 58.14 -33.32 -38.20
C ASN A 121 57.59 -33.89 -36.89
N ILE A 122 58.38 -34.72 -36.18
CA ILE A 122 58.01 -35.23 -34.84
C ILE A 122 57.90 -34.08 -33.84
N ASN A 123 58.84 -33.13 -33.84
CA ASN A 123 58.78 -31.96 -32.96
C ASN A 123 57.57 -31.08 -33.25
N GLU A 124 57.29 -30.80 -34.52
CA GLU A 124 56.10 -30.03 -34.94
C GLU A 124 54.80 -30.75 -34.55
N ALA A 125 54.72 -32.06 -34.75
CA ALA A 125 53.59 -32.87 -34.30
C ALA A 125 53.44 -32.89 -32.77
N THR A 126 54.55 -32.96 -32.03
CA THR A 126 54.54 -32.90 -30.56
C THR A 126 54.09 -31.54 -30.05
N GLN A 127 54.54 -30.45 -30.68
CA GLN A 127 54.07 -29.10 -30.36
C GLN A 127 52.57 -28.94 -30.63
N ALA A 128 52.08 -29.42 -31.78
CA ALA A 128 50.65 -29.39 -32.11
C ALA A 128 49.79 -30.23 -31.14
N LEU A 129 50.28 -31.41 -30.73
CA LEU A 129 49.62 -32.24 -29.72
C LEU A 129 49.56 -31.55 -28.35
N ASN A 130 50.67 -30.95 -27.91
CA ASN A 130 50.70 -30.20 -26.64
C ASN A 130 49.75 -28.99 -26.66
N ALA A 131 49.67 -28.28 -27.78
CA ALA A 131 48.72 -27.18 -27.96
C ALA A 131 47.26 -27.68 -27.87
N CYS A 132 46.94 -28.81 -28.52
CA CYS A 132 45.61 -29.42 -28.45
C CYS A 132 45.27 -29.91 -27.03
N LEU A 133 46.24 -30.48 -26.30
CA LEU A 133 46.06 -30.90 -24.90
C LEU A 133 45.81 -29.71 -23.97
N ASN A 134 46.50 -28.59 -24.18
CA ASN A 134 46.27 -27.37 -23.41
C ASN A 134 44.84 -26.84 -23.62
N VAL A 135 44.36 -26.83 -24.86
CA VAL A 135 42.95 -26.46 -25.17
C VAL A 135 41.96 -27.38 -24.48
N LEU A 136 42.17 -28.70 -24.53
CA LEU A 136 41.31 -29.66 -23.84
C LEU A 136 41.35 -29.49 -22.32
N ARG A 137 42.51 -29.16 -21.74
CA ARG A 137 42.66 -28.90 -20.32
C ARG A 137 41.86 -27.66 -19.89
N ILE A 138 41.95 -26.56 -20.66
CA ILE A 138 41.17 -25.35 -20.37
C ILE A 138 39.68 -25.62 -20.55
N ALA A 139 39.27 -26.39 -21.57
CA ALA A 139 37.87 -26.79 -21.73
C ALA A 139 37.35 -27.63 -20.56
N ASN A 140 38.15 -28.57 -20.04
CA ASN A 140 37.80 -29.30 -18.81
C ASN A 140 37.76 -28.38 -17.59
N GLN A 141 38.70 -27.45 -17.47
CA GLN A 141 38.72 -26.46 -16.39
C GLN A 141 37.45 -25.59 -16.42
N VAL A 142 36.96 -25.18 -17.60
CA VAL A 142 35.68 -24.45 -17.73
C VAL A 142 34.52 -25.31 -17.19
N GLN A 143 34.48 -26.61 -17.48
CA GLN A 143 33.46 -27.50 -16.94
C GLN A 143 33.56 -27.68 -15.42
N ASP A 144 34.78 -27.78 -14.88
CA ASP A 144 34.99 -27.86 -13.43
C ASP A 144 34.59 -26.55 -12.73
N MET A 145 34.92 -25.40 -13.31
CA MET A 145 34.51 -24.09 -12.79
C MET A 145 32.99 -23.88 -12.86
N LEU A 146 32.32 -24.47 -13.83
CA LEU A 146 30.86 -24.49 -13.92
C LEU A 146 30.24 -25.33 -12.79
N ARG A 147 30.89 -26.43 -12.39
CA ARG A 147 30.46 -27.22 -11.21
C ARG A 147 30.72 -26.47 -9.90
N GLU A 148 31.81 -25.71 -9.82
CA GLU A 148 32.14 -24.85 -8.67
C GLU A 148 31.28 -23.57 -8.59
N LYS A 149 30.33 -23.37 -9.52
CA LYS A 149 29.47 -22.19 -9.64
C LYS A 149 30.21 -20.86 -9.87
N ASN A 150 31.46 -20.90 -10.32
CA ASN A 150 32.21 -19.69 -10.65
C ASN A 150 32.00 -19.28 -12.11
N TYR A 151 30.78 -18.80 -12.40
CA TYR A 151 30.33 -18.54 -13.77
C TYR A 151 31.13 -17.44 -14.49
N TYR A 152 31.53 -16.39 -13.79
CA TYR A 152 32.31 -15.31 -14.39
C TYR A 152 33.69 -15.80 -14.84
N ALA A 153 34.38 -16.53 -13.96
CA ALA A 153 35.71 -17.03 -14.28
C ALA A 153 35.63 -18.14 -15.36
N ALA A 154 34.56 -18.93 -15.40
CA ALA A 154 34.28 -19.87 -16.48
C ALA A 154 34.07 -19.16 -17.83
N LEU A 155 33.31 -18.06 -17.86
CA LEU A 155 33.10 -17.27 -19.08
C LEU A 155 34.40 -16.61 -19.56
N ARG A 156 35.21 -16.08 -18.64
CA ARG A 156 36.53 -15.51 -18.97
C ARG A 156 37.49 -16.56 -19.52
N ALA A 157 37.54 -17.75 -18.92
CA ALA A 157 38.35 -18.85 -19.42
C ALA A 157 37.87 -19.35 -20.79
N LEU A 158 36.56 -19.29 -21.05
CA LEU A 158 35.96 -19.62 -22.35
C LEU A 158 36.26 -18.55 -23.41
N ASP A 159 36.29 -17.26 -23.04
CA ASP A 159 36.72 -16.17 -23.93
C ASP A 159 38.23 -16.24 -24.22
N GLU A 160 39.05 -16.57 -23.22
CA GLU A 160 40.49 -16.84 -23.38
C GLU A 160 40.74 -18.02 -24.33
N LEU A 161 39.97 -19.10 -24.17
CA LEU A 161 39.99 -20.25 -25.08
C LEU A 161 39.69 -19.83 -26.52
N GLN A 162 38.67 -18.97 -26.72
CA GLN A 162 38.24 -18.50 -28.04
C GLN A 162 39.24 -17.53 -28.69
N THR A 163 39.78 -16.59 -27.92
CA THR A 163 40.59 -15.48 -28.45
C THR A 163 42.06 -15.84 -28.65
N ILE A 164 42.65 -16.64 -27.76
CA ILE A 164 44.08 -16.96 -27.75
C ILE A 164 44.30 -18.36 -28.33
N HIS A 165 43.71 -19.38 -27.71
CA HIS A 165 44.11 -20.77 -27.98
C HIS A 165 43.44 -21.39 -29.22
N LEU A 166 42.21 -20.98 -29.57
CA LEU A 166 41.51 -21.46 -30.76
C LEU A 166 42.12 -20.95 -32.07
N LYS A 167 42.71 -19.73 -32.09
CA LYS A 167 43.38 -19.18 -33.29
C LYS A 167 44.58 -20.02 -33.72
N GLU A 168 45.36 -20.50 -32.76
CA GLU A 168 46.58 -21.30 -33.02
C GLU A 168 46.26 -22.69 -33.62
N ILE A 169 45.09 -23.24 -33.32
CA ILE A 169 44.71 -24.65 -33.60
C ILE A 169 43.61 -24.74 -34.68
N SER A 170 43.19 -23.63 -35.27
CA SER A 170 42.16 -23.52 -36.33
C SER A 170 42.31 -24.48 -37.52
N ARG A 171 43.50 -25.05 -37.74
CA ARG A 171 43.78 -26.07 -38.78
C ARG A 171 43.25 -27.47 -38.45
N PHE A 172 42.92 -27.75 -37.19
CA PHE A 172 42.57 -29.09 -36.70
C PHE A 172 41.06 -29.24 -36.46
N LYS A 173 40.51 -30.43 -36.72
CA LYS A 173 39.07 -30.73 -36.53
C LYS A 173 38.58 -30.50 -35.09
N ILE A 174 39.47 -30.61 -34.10
CA ILE A 174 39.17 -30.37 -32.68
C ILE A 174 38.76 -28.91 -32.46
N ALA A 175 39.42 -27.95 -33.13
CA ALA A 175 39.04 -26.54 -33.04
C ALA A 175 37.60 -26.29 -33.50
N ASN A 176 37.19 -26.87 -34.64
CA ASN A 176 35.82 -26.74 -35.16
C ASN A 176 34.76 -27.39 -34.25
N LEU A 177 35.10 -28.47 -33.53
CA LEU A 177 34.19 -29.08 -32.56
C LEU A 177 34.03 -28.19 -31.33
N ILE A 178 35.14 -27.63 -30.84
CA ILE A 178 35.14 -26.76 -29.67
C ILE A 178 34.41 -25.44 -29.99
N GLU A 179 34.67 -24.84 -31.15
CA GLU A 179 33.98 -23.63 -31.60
C GLU A 179 32.45 -23.80 -31.69
N LYS A 180 31.97 -24.99 -32.09
CA LYS A 180 30.54 -25.32 -32.04
C LYS A 180 30.01 -25.53 -30.61
N SER A 181 30.85 -25.99 -29.70
CA SER A 181 30.47 -26.21 -28.29
C SER A 181 30.52 -24.95 -27.42
N VAL A 182 31.21 -23.90 -27.86
CA VAL A 182 31.35 -22.62 -27.13
C VAL A 182 29.98 -21.95 -26.92
N PRO A 183 29.14 -21.72 -27.96
CA PRO A 183 27.79 -21.17 -27.75
C PRO A 183 26.91 -22.04 -26.86
N GLN A 184 27.02 -23.37 -26.99
CA GLN A 184 26.27 -24.31 -26.14
C GLN A 184 26.66 -24.19 -24.67
N THR A 185 27.96 -24.02 -24.39
CA THR A 185 28.47 -23.85 -23.03
C THR A 185 28.08 -22.48 -22.47
N GLN A 186 28.08 -21.42 -23.29
CA GLN A 186 27.57 -20.10 -22.91
C GLN A 186 26.07 -20.15 -22.54
N ASP A 187 25.25 -20.84 -23.35
CA ASP A 187 23.83 -21.02 -23.06
C ASP A 187 23.64 -21.88 -21.79
N GLN A 188 24.46 -22.92 -21.56
CA GLN A 188 24.44 -23.68 -20.30
C GLN A 188 24.78 -22.83 -19.08
N ILE A 189 25.79 -21.96 -19.16
CA ILE A 189 26.14 -21.01 -18.09
C ILE A 189 24.94 -20.10 -17.83
N ARG A 190 24.30 -19.57 -18.88
CA ARG A 190 23.12 -18.71 -18.76
C ARG A 190 21.95 -19.43 -18.07
N GLU A 191 21.64 -20.66 -18.45
CA GLU A 191 20.57 -21.44 -17.81
C GLU A 191 20.90 -21.77 -16.34
N ALA A 192 22.16 -22.06 -16.02
CA ALA A 192 22.59 -22.29 -14.64
C ALA A 192 22.43 -21.02 -13.78
N VAL A 193 22.86 -19.88 -14.30
CA VAL A 193 22.70 -18.57 -13.65
C VAL A 193 21.23 -18.21 -13.49
N LYS A 194 20.39 -18.49 -14.48
CA LYS A 194 18.93 -18.31 -14.38
C LYS A 194 18.33 -19.19 -13.27
N THR A 195 18.81 -20.43 -13.13
CA THR A 195 18.34 -21.35 -12.08
C THR A 195 18.75 -20.86 -10.68
N ASP A 196 19.99 -20.37 -10.54
CA ASP A 196 20.46 -19.77 -9.28
C ASP A 196 19.67 -18.48 -8.97
N LEU A 197 19.36 -17.65 -9.98
CA LEU A 197 18.51 -16.47 -9.83
C LEU A 197 17.08 -16.85 -9.39
N SER A 198 16.47 -17.87 -10.00
CA SER A 198 15.14 -18.35 -9.60
C SER A 198 15.13 -18.89 -8.16
N THR A 199 16.20 -19.57 -7.75
CA THR A 199 16.37 -20.05 -6.37
C THR A 199 16.48 -18.87 -5.39
N TRP A 200 17.23 -17.84 -5.77
CA TRP A 200 17.34 -16.60 -5.01
C TRP A 200 16.00 -15.86 -4.93
N LEU A 201 15.27 -15.74 -6.04
CA LEU A 201 13.94 -15.13 -6.08
C LEU A 201 12.93 -15.89 -5.21
N TYR A 202 13.05 -17.21 -5.09
CA TYR A 202 12.26 -18.01 -4.17
C TYR A 202 12.59 -17.70 -2.71
N ARG A 203 13.89 -17.71 -2.34
CA ARG A 203 14.34 -17.35 -0.99
C ARG A 203 13.89 -15.94 -0.60
N ILE A 204 14.01 -15.00 -1.54
CA ILE A 204 13.57 -13.61 -1.34
C ILE A 204 12.07 -13.52 -1.07
N ARG A 205 11.27 -14.36 -1.72
CA ARG A 205 9.83 -14.39 -1.47
C ARG A 205 9.54 -14.84 -0.03
N GLU A 206 10.19 -15.89 0.46
CA GLU A 206 10.01 -16.32 1.86
C GLU A 206 10.47 -15.24 2.85
N SER A 207 11.61 -14.59 2.61
CA SER A 207 12.08 -13.49 3.45
C SER A 207 11.26 -12.22 3.30
N SER A 208 10.49 -12.06 2.20
CA SER A 208 9.75 -10.81 1.94
C SER A 208 8.62 -10.58 2.94
N GLN A 209 7.93 -11.64 3.37
CA GLN A 209 6.92 -11.52 4.41
C GLN A 209 7.55 -11.04 5.74
N PHE A 210 8.64 -11.69 6.15
CA PHE A 210 9.38 -11.29 7.35
C PHE A 210 9.94 -9.87 7.25
N LEU A 211 10.44 -9.46 6.07
CA LEU A 211 10.88 -8.09 5.83
C LEU A 211 9.74 -7.08 6.00
N GLY A 212 8.52 -7.43 5.57
CA GLY A 212 7.31 -6.63 5.78
C GLY A 212 6.95 -6.50 7.25
N GLU A 213 6.94 -7.61 7.99
CA GLU A 213 6.69 -7.65 9.43
C GLU A 213 7.67 -6.75 10.20
N VAL A 214 8.97 -6.92 9.93
CA VAL A 214 10.03 -6.11 10.53
C VAL A 214 9.82 -4.62 10.19
N SER A 215 9.47 -4.30 8.93
CA SER A 215 9.20 -2.93 8.51
C SER A 215 7.99 -2.31 9.23
N PHE A 216 6.95 -3.11 9.48
CA PHE A 216 5.77 -2.68 10.23
C PHE A 216 6.09 -2.46 11.70
N TYR A 217 6.85 -3.37 12.32
CA TYR A 217 7.31 -3.23 13.70
C TYR A 217 8.07 -1.91 13.91
N TYR A 218 9.05 -1.62 13.05
CA TYR A 218 9.81 -0.37 13.16
C TYR A 218 8.99 0.87 12.89
N THR A 219 8.01 0.80 11.99
CA THR A 219 7.12 1.94 11.74
C THR A 219 6.20 2.18 12.94
N ASP A 220 5.74 1.12 13.62
CA ASP A 220 4.95 1.24 14.84
C ASP A 220 5.79 1.78 16.01
N GLU A 221 7.04 1.33 16.19
CA GLU A 221 7.95 1.92 17.17
C GLU A 221 8.23 3.39 16.88
N ARG A 222 8.43 3.75 15.61
CA ARG A 222 8.61 5.16 15.20
C ARG A 222 7.37 5.99 15.52
N ARG A 223 6.18 5.41 15.31
CA ARG A 223 4.91 6.04 15.68
C ARG A 223 4.83 6.30 17.19
N LYS A 224 5.19 5.31 18.03
CA LYS A 224 5.24 5.48 19.49
C LYS A 224 6.23 6.56 19.90
N ARG A 225 7.45 6.54 19.35
CA ARG A 225 8.46 7.59 19.62
C ARG A 225 7.95 8.98 19.22
N ASN A 226 7.26 9.11 18.09
CA ASN A 226 6.69 10.39 17.67
C ASN A 226 5.54 10.84 18.58
N ALA A 227 4.70 9.92 19.06
CA ALA A 227 3.66 10.20 20.04
C ALA A 227 4.25 10.69 21.36
N ASP A 228 5.26 10.00 21.89
CA ASP A 228 5.98 10.41 23.11
C ASP A 228 6.60 11.81 22.94
N ARG A 229 7.19 12.10 21.77
CA ARG A 229 7.74 13.43 21.44
C ARG A 229 6.65 14.50 21.34
N ALA A 230 5.50 14.16 20.80
CA ALA A 230 4.34 15.06 20.69
C ALA A 230 3.73 15.40 22.06
N GLU A 231 3.75 14.47 23.01
CA GLU A 231 3.33 14.72 24.40
C GLU A 231 4.29 15.66 25.13
N VAL A 232 5.61 15.50 24.88
CA VAL A 232 6.64 16.33 25.53
C VAL A 232 6.71 17.74 24.95
N ASP A 233 6.52 17.91 23.64
CA ASP A 233 6.55 19.23 22.99
C ASP A 233 5.39 19.39 21.99
N SER A 234 4.46 20.28 22.35
CA SER A 234 3.24 20.60 21.59
C SER A 234 3.49 20.99 20.13
N ARG A 235 4.71 21.42 19.77
CA ARG A 235 5.09 21.70 18.38
C ARG A 235 5.13 20.44 17.52
N PHE A 236 5.52 19.29 18.08
CA PHE A 236 5.55 18.01 17.37
C PHE A 236 4.17 17.41 17.16
N GLY A 237 3.19 17.73 18.02
CA GLY A 237 1.80 17.31 17.84
C GLY A 237 1.13 17.85 16.56
N ARG A 238 1.71 18.86 15.90
CA ARG A 238 1.23 19.35 14.59
C ARG A 238 1.85 18.64 13.39
N PHE A 239 2.92 17.88 13.59
CA PHE A 239 3.67 17.26 12.51
C PHE A 239 3.34 15.76 12.42
N LYS A 240 2.92 15.34 11.23
CA LYS A 240 2.59 13.95 10.94
C LYS A 240 3.85 13.10 10.81
N LEU A 241 3.71 11.80 11.06
CA LEU A 241 4.72 10.80 10.70
C LEU A 241 5.03 10.91 9.19
N ASN A 242 6.31 10.84 8.80
CA ASN A 242 6.85 11.12 7.45
C ASN A 242 6.93 12.60 7.06
N SER A 243 6.61 13.54 7.95
CA SER A 243 6.90 14.95 7.71
C SER A 243 8.41 15.20 7.73
N SER A 244 8.88 16.17 6.94
CA SER A 244 10.31 16.49 6.83
C SER A 244 10.96 16.79 8.18
N ILE A 245 10.22 17.37 9.13
CA ILE A 245 10.71 17.67 10.49
C ILE A 245 10.83 16.42 11.36
N GLU A 246 10.00 15.40 11.14
CA GLU A 246 10.03 14.15 11.87
C GLU A 246 11.12 13.23 11.32
N LEU A 247 11.32 13.20 9.99
CA LEU A 247 12.44 12.50 9.37
C LEU A 247 13.79 13.00 9.88
N VAL A 248 13.97 14.32 9.97
CA VAL A 248 15.19 14.93 10.54
C VAL A 248 15.37 14.58 12.03
N ALA A 249 14.28 14.45 12.78
CA ALA A 249 14.33 14.08 14.19
C ALA A 249 14.58 12.57 14.41
N ASP A 250 14.42 11.73 13.40
CA ASP A 250 14.65 10.28 13.44
C ASP A 250 15.98 9.88 12.74
N GLU A 251 16.74 10.85 12.19
CA GLU A 251 18.05 10.62 11.54
C GLU A 251 19.06 9.90 12.43
N THR A 252 18.99 10.07 13.76
CA THR A 252 19.89 9.40 14.71
C THR A 252 19.60 7.91 14.87
N ASP A 253 18.38 7.48 14.55
CA ASP A 253 17.87 6.11 14.71
C ASP A 253 17.60 5.46 13.34
N GLU A 254 18.28 5.92 12.27
CA GLU A 254 18.09 5.42 10.90
C GLU A 254 18.35 3.91 10.80
N PHE A 255 17.26 3.19 10.57
CA PHE A 255 17.25 1.73 10.44
C PHE A 255 17.32 1.29 8.97
N ASP A 256 18.41 0.64 8.57
CA ASP A 256 18.49 -0.02 7.25
C ASP A 256 17.66 -1.32 7.27
N ILE A 257 16.51 -1.28 6.61
CA ILE A 257 15.55 -2.38 6.53
C ILE A 257 16.17 -3.61 5.81
N LEU A 258 17.17 -3.39 4.93
CA LEU A 258 17.68 -4.42 4.02
C LEU A 258 18.93 -5.16 4.52
N ASN A 259 19.73 -4.51 5.37
CA ASN A 259 20.97 -5.06 5.91
C ASN A 259 20.98 -4.81 7.42
N ASN A 260 20.44 -5.75 8.20
CA ASN A 260 20.60 -5.66 9.65
C ASN A 260 21.00 -7.01 10.28
N GLU A 261 22.10 -6.97 11.02
CA GLU A 261 22.64 -8.07 11.81
C GLU A 261 21.70 -8.47 12.97
N GLU A 262 20.94 -7.53 13.53
CA GLU A 262 20.02 -7.79 14.67
C GLU A 262 18.73 -8.52 14.26
N ALA A 263 18.28 -8.34 13.01
CA ALA A 263 17.10 -9.01 12.47
C ALA A 263 17.42 -10.33 11.74
N GLY A 264 18.71 -10.67 11.56
CA GLY A 264 19.14 -11.83 10.78
C GLY A 264 18.84 -11.72 9.27
N ASN A 265 18.55 -10.52 8.78
CA ASN A 265 18.17 -10.24 7.39
C ASN A 265 19.34 -9.63 6.62
N GLU A 266 20.19 -10.47 6.06
CA GLU A 266 21.17 -10.05 5.06
C GLU A 266 20.66 -10.48 3.68
N THR A 267 19.95 -9.58 2.98
CA THR A 267 19.49 -9.86 1.62
C THR A 267 20.66 -9.71 0.66
N ASP A 268 21.38 -10.81 0.41
CA ASP A 268 22.50 -10.81 -0.53
C ASP A 268 22.00 -10.64 -1.98
N PHE A 269 22.32 -9.51 -2.61
CA PHE A 269 22.00 -9.23 -4.01
C PHE A 269 23.03 -9.81 -5.01
N SER A 270 24.07 -10.50 -4.53
CA SER A 270 25.14 -11.06 -5.38
C SER A 270 24.63 -11.94 -6.53
N PRO A 271 23.64 -12.84 -6.34
CA PRO A 271 23.10 -13.65 -7.44
C PRO A 271 22.47 -12.81 -8.56
N LEU A 272 21.80 -11.71 -8.19
CA LEU A 272 21.20 -10.79 -9.16
C LEU A 272 22.28 -10.03 -9.94
N PHE A 273 23.29 -9.51 -9.25
CA PHE A 273 24.39 -8.81 -9.92
C PHE A 273 25.19 -9.72 -10.85
N LEU A 274 25.44 -10.96 -10.43
CA LEU A 274 26.05 -11.98 -11.28
C LEU A 274 25.20 -12.23 -12.53
N ALA A 275 23.89 -12.39 -12.38
CA ALA A 275 22.98 -12.58 -13.50
C ALA A 275 22.98 -11.38 -14.47
N ILE A 276 22.95 -10.15 -13.95
CA ILE A 276 23.02 -8.94 -14.77
C ILE A 276 24.33 -8.90 -15.53
N HIS A 277 25.47 -9.08 -14.85
CA HIS A 277 26.78 -8.95 -15.46
C HIS A 277 27.03 -10.02 -16.53
N ILE A 278 26.62 -11.27 -16.27
CA ILE A 278 26.76 -12.36 -17.25
C ILE A 278 25.89 -12.08 -18.49
N ASN A 279 24.64 -11.65 -18.33
CA ASN A 279 23.79 -11.32 -19.47
C ASN A 279 24.28 -10.09 -20.26
N GLU A 280 24.92 -9.13 -19.59
CA GLU A 280 25.60 -8.00 -20.22
C GLU A 280 26.80 -8.47 -21.06
N THR A 281 27.66 -9.34 -20.51
CA THR A 281 28.80 -9.89 -21.24
C THR A 281 28.40 -10.74 -22.44
N LEU A 282 27.22 -11.37 -22.40
CA LEU A 282 26.64 -12.13 -23.52
C LEU A 282 25.87 -11.27 -24.52
N GLY A 283 25.66 -9.98 -24.24
CA GLY A 283 24.88 -9.06 -25.09
C GLY A 283 23.38 -9.38 -25.14
N LYS A 284 22.84 -10.15 -24.18
CA LYS A 284 21.43 -10.58 -24.11
C LYS A 284 20.64 -9.82 -23.02
N THR A 285 21.02 -8.57 -22.73
CA THR A 285 20.47 -7.78 -21.62
C THR A 285 18.97 -7.53 -21.75
N ASP A 286 18.46 -7.25 -22.95
CA ASP A 286 17.04 -6.94 -23.17
C ASP A 286 16.14 -8.16 -22.98
N GLN A 287 16.62 -9.35 -23.38
CA GLN A 287 15.91 -10.62 -23.13
C GLN A 287 15.83 -10.90 -21.62
N PHE A 288 16.94 -10.71 -20.91
CA PHE A 288 16.98 -10.89 -19.46
C PHE A 288 16.02 -9.94 -18.73
N LYS A 289 15.96 -8.66 -19.12
CA LYS A 289 15.01 -7.69 -18.56
C LYS A 289 13.56 -8.13 -18.74
N ALA A 290 13.21 -8.60 -19.93
CA ALA A 290 11.86 -9.08 -20.23
C ALA A 290 11.49 -10.34 -19.41
N GLU A 291 12.41 -11.31 -19.32
CA GLU A 291 12.23 -12.52 -18.53
C GLU A 291 12.10 -12.19 -17.03
N TYR A 292 12.99 -11.36 -16.49
CA TYR A 292 12.93 -10.92 -15.10
C TYR A 292 11.62 -10.19 -14.77
N ALA A 293 11.18 -9.29 -15.65
CA ALA A 293 9.91 -8.58 -15.47
C ALA A 293 8.69 -9.51 -15.54
N ALA A 294 8.74 -10.59 -16.35
CA ALA A 294 7.70 -11.61 -16.39
C ALA A 294 7.69 -12.46 -15.11
N ASP A 295 8.87 -12.89 -14.65
CA ASP A 295 9.01 -13.66 -13.41
C ASP A 295 8.50 -12.87 -12.21
N ARG A 296 8.83 -11.57 -12.09
CA ARG A 296 8.32 -10.73 -11.00
C ARG A 296 6.81 -10.46 -11.09
N ARG A 297 6.22 -10.39 -12.29
CA ARG A 297 4.75 -10.32 -12.45
C ARG A 297 4.06 -11.60 -11.97
N THR A 298 4.58 -12.77 -12.35
CA THR A 298 4.02 -14.04 -11.87
C THR A 298 4.16 -14.21 -10.36
N GLN A 299 5.26 -13.74 -9.77
CA GLN A 299 5.45 -13.74 -8.32
C GLN A 299 4.46 -12.83 -7.59
N LYS A 300 4.15 -11.66 -8.15
CA LYS A 300 3.07 -10.79 -7.64
C LYS A 300 1.74 -11.56 -7.58
N ASP A 301 1.38 -12.24 -8.66
CA ASP A 301 0.12 -12.99 -8.73
C ASP A 301 0.08 -14.18 -7.75
N LEU A 302 1.24 -14.76 -7.41
CA LEU A 302 1.36 -15.84 -6.42
C LEU A 302 1.28 -15.36 -4.96
N ILE A 303 1.54 -14.08 -4.69
CA ILE A 303 1.43 -13.50 -3.34
C ILE A 303 -0.04 -13.21 -3.01
N LEU A 304 -0.86 -12.89 -4.01
CA LEU A 304 -2.26 -12.50 -3.80
C LEU A 304 -3.15 -13.74 -3.60
N PRO A 305 -3.76 -13.92 -2.41
CA PRO A 305 -4.70 -15.01 -2.16
C PRO A 305 -6.01 -14.80 -2.93
N SER A 306 -6.70 -15.89 -3.25
CA SER A 306 -7.95 -15.83 -4.04
C SER A 306 -9.16 -15.36 -3.22
N LYS A 307 -9.10 -15.48 -1.89
CA LYS A 307 -10.12 -15.03 -0.93
C LYS A 307 -9.43 -14.65 0.37
N LEU A 308 -9.99 -13.67 1.07
CA LEU A 308 -9.49 -13.20 2.35
C LEU A 308 -10.60 -13.35 3.40
N ASN A 309 -10.30 -14.00 4.51
CA ASN A 309 -11.25 -14.15 5.62
C ASN A 309 -10.94 -13.09 6.68
N LEU A 310 -11.78 -12.05 6.76
CA LEU A 310 -11.66 -10.98 7.76
C LEU A 310 -12.31 -11.32 9.12
N LEU A 311 -12.80 -12.56 9.29
CA LEU A 311 -13.60 -12.99 10.43
C LEU A 311 -12.79 -13.63 11.57
N GLN A 312 -11.48 -13.86 11.40
CA GLN A 312 -10.63 -14.33 12.50
C GLN A 312 -10.24 -13.16 13.40
N ASP A 313 -10.36 -13.34 14.72
CA ASP A 313 -10.22 -12.31 15.78
C ASP A 313 -8.92 -11.47 15.72
N GLU A 314 -7.87 -11.98 15.08
CA GLU A 314 -6.55 -11.34 14.97
C GLU A 314 -6.25 -10.72 13.59
N CYS A 315 -7.11 -10.93 12.57
CA CYS A 315 -6.85 -10.48 11.20
C CYS A 315 -5.45 -10.93 10.67
N ASP A 316 -4.98 -12.12 11.06
CA ASP A 316 -3.65 -12.63 10.70
C ASP A 316 -3.49 -12.81 9.19
N ASP A 317 -4.55 -13.28 8.51
CA ASP A 317 -4.59 -13.42 7.05
C ASP A 317 -4.42 -12.06 6.34
N LEU A 318 -4.97 -10.99 6.91
CA LEU A 318 -4.78 -9.64 6.38
C LEU A 318 -3.37 -9.13 6.70
N SER A 319 -2.91 -9.30 7.92
CA SER A 319 -1.58 -8.83 8.36
C SER A 319 -0.48 -9.48 7.52
N SER A 320 -0.50 -10.81 7.39
CA SER A 320 0.44 -11.58 6.56
C SER A 320 0.41 -11.18 5.08
N LEU A 321 -0.79 -10.90 4.53
CA LEU A 321 -0.92 -10.38 3.16
C LEU A 321 -0.29 -9.00 3.02
N LEU A 322 -0.61 -8.07 3.92
CA LEU A 322 -0.09 -6.70 3.88
C LEU A 322 1.42 -6.67 4.07
N GLU A 323 1.96 -7.51 4.96
CA GLU A 323 3.40 -7.70 5.18
C GLU A 323 4.07 -8.27 3.92
N SER A 324 3.50 -9.29 3.30
CA SER A 324 4.02 -9.87 2.06
C SER A 324 4.05 -8.88 0.90
N ILE A 325 2.97 -8.09 0.75
CA ILE A 325 2.88 -7.01 -0.24
C ILE A 325 3.92 -5.93 0.06
N ALA A 326 4.04 -5.54 1.33
CA ALA A 326 5.00 -4.55 1.76
C ALA A 326 6.41 -4.99 1.39
N GLY A 327 6.87 -6.14 1.89
CA GLY A 327 8.22 -6.63 1.64
C GLY A 327 8.53 -6.81 0.15
N PHE A 328 7.58 -7.28 -0.66
CA PHE A 328 7.76 -7.34 -2.11
C PHE A 328 8.03 -5.94 -2.71
N ALA A 329 7.25 -4.93 -2.34
CA ALA A 329 7.45 -3.56 -2.81
C ALA A 329 8.78 -2.96 -2.33
N ILE A 330 9.18 -3.21 -1.07
CA ILE A 330 10.49 -2.78 -0.54
C ILE A 330 11.62 -3.38 -1.38
N ILE A 331 11.57 -4.69 -1.66
CA ILE A 331 12.60 -5.39 -2.44
C ILE A 331 12.66 -4.87 -3.88
N GLU A 332 11.52 -4.57 -4.52
CA GLU A 332 11.52 -3.98 -5.88
C GLU A 332 12.19 -2.60 -5.89
N LYS A 333 11.85 -1.74 -4.92
CA LYS A 333 12.46 -0.42 -4.78
C LYS A 333 13.96 -0.51 -4.49
N ALA A 334 14.35 -1.42 -3.60
CA ALA A 334 15.75 -1.69 -3.26
C ALA A 334 16.54 -2.20 -4.47
N THR A 335 15.92 -3.11 -5.25
CA THR A 335 16.51 -3.64 -6.48
C THR A 335 16.71 -2.52 -7.50
N MET A 336 15.74 -1.62 -7.65
CA MET A 336 15.86 -0.47 -8.54
C MET A 336 16.96 0.51 -8.09
N ALA A 337 17.06 0.79 -6.79
CA ALA A 337 18.09 1.68 -6.24
C ALA A 337 19.51 1.11 -6.41
N LYS A 338 19.66 -0.21 -6.28
CA LYS A 338 20.96 -0.91 -6.36
C LYS A 338 21.37 -1.27 -7.80
N THR A 339 20.45 -1.35 -8.75
CA THR A 339 20.74 -1.77 -10.14
C THR A 339 20.63 -0.61 -11.13
N THR A 340 21.57 -0.51 -12.07
CA THR A 340 21.50 0.50 -13.13
C THR A 340 20.71 -0.02 -14.33
N ASN A 341 19.63 0.67 -14.71
CA ASN A 341 18.85 0.41 -15.94
C ASN A 341 18.25 -0.99 -16.08
N LEU A 342 17.99 -1.72 -14.98
CA LEU A 342 17.30 -3.02 -15.04
C LEU A 342 15.80 -2.88 -15.30
N ARG A 343 15.11 -2.02 -14.55
CA ARG A 343 13.68 -1.68 -14.70
C ARG A 343 13.47 -0.18 -14.63
N GLN A 344 12.38 0.29 -15.24
CA GLN A 344 11.96 1.68 -15.11
C GLN A 344 11.13 1.87 -13.84
N GLN A 345 11.16 3.07 -13.25
CA GLN A 345 10.35 3.40 -12.08
C GLN A 345 8.85 3.22 -12.35
N ALA A 346 8.38 3.57 -13.55
CA ALA A 346 7.00 3.39 -13.97
C ALA A 346 6.54 1.91 -13.91
N ASP A 347 7.41 0.95 -14.25
CA ASP A 347 7.06 -0.48 -14.20
C ASP A 347 6.88 -0.99 -12.77
N VAL A 348 7.63 -0.40 -11.82
CA VAL A 348 7.56 -0.76 -10.40
C VAL A 348 6.31 -0.12 -9.77
N ASP A 349 6.02 1.13 -10.13
CA ASP A 349 4.82 1.83 -9.68
C ASP A 349 3.55 1.16 -10.22
N GLU A 350 3.55 0.67 -11.48
CA GLU A 350 2.43 -0.10 -12.04
C GLU A 350 2.17 -1.42 -11.27
N LEU A 351 3.23 -2.11 -10.84
CA LEU A 351 3.09 -3.31 -10.01
C LEU A 351 2.49 -2.98 -8.65
N TRP A 352 2.93 -1.88 -8.02
CA TRP A 352 2.39 -1.39 -6.75
C TRP A 352 0.91 -1.04 -6.88
N ASP A 353 0.53 -0.27 -7.90
CA ASP A 353 -0.86 0.11 -8.15
C ASP A 353 -1.74 -1.13 -8.42
N SER A 354 -1.22 -2.10 -9.17
CA SER A 354 -1.91 -3.36 -9.41
C SER A 354 -2.12 -4.17 -8.13
N MET A 355 -1.13 -4.23 -7.22
CA MET A 355 -1.28 -4.87 -5.92
C MET A 355 -2.31 -4.13 -5.05
N CYS A 356 -2.24 -2.80 -5.01
CA CYS A 356 -3.20 -1.98 -4.28
C CYS A 356 -4.63 -2.24 -4.75
N GLN A 357 -4.88 -2.23 -6.07
CA GLN A 357 -6.22 -2.50 -6.62
C GLN A 357 -6.72 -3.91 -6.28
N SER A 358 -5.85 -4.92 -6.32
CA SER A 358 -6.21 -6.29 -5.94
C SER A 358 -6.55 -6.38 -4.45
N THR A 359 -5.75 -5.75 -3.58
CA THR A 359 -6.02 -5.69 -2.14
C THR A 359 -7.33 -4.94 -1.85
N ILE A 360 -7.59 -3.82 -2.52
CA ILE A 360 -8.85 -3.08 -2.42
C ILE A 360 -10.04 -3.95 -2.80
N LYS A 361 -9.94 -4.74 -3.89
CA LYS A 361 -10.99 -5.68 -4.30
C LYS A 361 -11.22 -6.75 -3.24
N LEU A 362 -10.16 -7.41 -2.77
CA LEU A 362 -10.25 -8.46 -1.74
C LEU A 362 -10.87 -7.94 -0.44
N ILE A 363 -10.46 -6.75 0.02
CA ILE A 363 -11.03 -6.11 1.21
C ILE A 363 -12.48 -5.70 0.96
N SER A 364 -12.80 -5.12 -0.20
CA SER A 364 -14.18 -4.69 -0.51
C SER A 364 -15.16 -5.86 -0.64
N GLU A 365 -14.69 -7.02 -1.11
CA GLU A 365 -15.49 -8.26 -1.20
C GLU A 365 -15.75 -8.88 0.18
N SER A 366 -14.81 -8.74 1.12
CA SER A 366 -14.91 -9.26 2.48
C SER A 366 -15.52 -8.26 3.47
N LEU A 367 -15.56 -6.97 3.13
CA LEU A 367 -16.12 -5.89 3.95
C LEU A 367 -17.57 -6.11 4.39
N PRO A 368 -18.49 -6.65 3.56
CA PRO A 368 -19.88 -6.89 3.97
C PRO A 368 -20.03 -7.94 5.08
N THR A 369 -19.03 -8.81 5.27
CA THR A 369 -19.07 -9.86 6.31
C THR A 369 -18.65 -9.36 7.70
N VAL A 370 -18.06 -8.16 7.79
CA VAL A 370 -17.59 -7.60 9.05
C VAL A 370 -18.72 -6.78 9.69
N GLU A 371 -19.30 -7.29 10.77
CA GLU A 371 -20.35 -6.61 11.54
C GLU A 371 -19.81 -5.89 12.79
N SER A 372 -18.56 -6.16 13.20
CA SER A 372 -17.94 -5.55 14.38
C SER A 372 -17.19 -4.25 14.04
N ASP A 373 -17.47 -3.22 14.82
CA ASP A 373 -16.82 -1.90 14.83
C ASP A 373 -15.35 -1.98 15.27
N GLU A 374 -15.03 -2.79 16.28
CA GLU A 374 -13.66 -2.99 16.77
C GLU A 374 -12.76 -3.67 15.72
N LEU A 375 -13.28 -4.66 14.99
CA LEU A 375 -12.52 -5.31 13.91
C LEU A 375 -12.19 -4.34 12.77
N LEU A 376 -13.12 -3.44 12.42
CA LEU A 376 -12.87 -2.40 11.42
C LEU A 376 -11.78 -1.42 11.86
N LEU A 377 -11.70 -1.08 13.15
CA LEU A 377 -10.63 -0.24 13.69
C LEU A 377 -9.27 -0.95 13.62
N LYS A 378 -9.21 -2.25 13.92
CA LYS A 378 -7.99 -3.06 13.76
C LYS A 378 -7.54 -3.11 12.30
N ILE A 379 -8.47 -3.36 11.37
CA ILE A 379 -8.21 -3.37 9.92
C ILE A 379 -7.70 -2.01 9.45
N LYS A 380 -8.35 -0.91 9.88
CA LYS A 380 -7.88 0.46 9.62
C LYS A 380 -6.45 0.65 10.12
N GLY A 381 -6.15 0.21 11.35
CA GLY A 381 -4.81 0.31 11.94
C GLY A 381 -3.74 -0.38 11.09
N ARG A 382 -3.99 -1.60 10.63
CA ARG A 382 -3.06 -2.35 9.76
C ARG A 382 -2.86 -1.70 8.39
N ILE A 383 -3.94 -1.21 7.77
CA ILE A 383 -3.86 -0.49 6.48
C ILE A 383 -3.10 0.82 6.66
N ALA A 384 -3.35 1.57 7.74
CA ALA A 384 -2.63 2.79 8.05
C ALA A 384 -1.12 2.55 8.26
N LEU A 385 -0.75 1.46 8.94
CA LEU A 385 0.66 1.05 9.07
C LEU A 385 1.30 0.78 7.69
N LEU A 386 0.64 0.03 6.81
CA LEU A 386 1.11 -0.17 5.44
C LEU A 386 1.31 1.17 4.72
N MET A 387 0.33 2.06 4.78
CA MET A 387 0.38 3.36 4.14
C MET A 387 1.60 4.17 4.57
N LEU A 388 1.87 4.20 5.88
CA LEU A 388 3.02 4.90 6.46
C LEU A 388 4.36 4.32 6.02
N THR A 389 4.46 2.99 6.04
CA THR A 389 5.69 2.29 5.63
C THR A 389 6.03 2.58 4.16
N MET A 390 5.01 2.62 3.30
CA MET A 390 5.17 2.81 1.86
C MET A 390 5.41 4.28 1.48
N GLU A 391 4.84 5.22 2.22
CA GLU A 391 5.11 6.65 2.04
C GLU A 391 6.56 6.99 2.39
N LYS A 392 7.15 6.40 3.45
CA LYS A 392 8.59 6.54 3.77
C LYS A 392 9.47 6.11 2.60
N ILE A 393 9.09 5.03 1.92
CA ILE A 393 9.83 4.48 0.78
C ILE A 393 9.58 5.30 -0.48
N GLY A 394 8.56 6.17 -0.51
CA GLY A 394 8.24 7.08 -1.60
C GLY A 394 7.31 6.47 -2.65
N TYR A 395 6.41 5.56 -2.26
CA TYR A 395 5.31 5.10 -3.12
C TYR A 395 4.08 6.01 -2.98
N SER A 396 3.25 6.05 -4.03
CA SER A 396 1.96 6.75 -3.96
C SER A 396 0.94 5.93 -3.17
N VAL A 397 0.26 6.57 -2.24
CA VAL A 397 -0.70 5.93 -1.32
C VAL A 397 -2.15 6.39 -1.59
N ALA A 398 -2.40 7.01 -2.75
CA ALA A 398 -3.70 7.57 -3.10
C ALA A 398 -4.81 6.50 -3.11
N ALA A 399 -4.56 5.33 -3.71
CA ALA A 399 -5.55 4.25 -3.81
C ALA A 399 -5.98 3.71 -2.43
N MET A 400 -5.03 3.60 -1.49
CA MET A 400 -5.35 3.15 -0.12
C MET A 400 -6.08 4.21 0.70
N ASN A 401 -5.86 5.52 0.44
CA ASN A 401 -6.67 6.58 1.03
C ASN A 401 -8.15 6.48 0.61
N ASP A 402 -8.41 6.10 -0.65
CA ASP A 402 -9.79 5.91 -1.12
C ASP A 402 -10.43 4.64 -0.51
N LEU A 403 -9.63 3.61 -0.22
CA LEU A 403 -10.09 2.47 0.58
C LEU A 403 -10.44 2.88 2.01
N LEU A 404 -9.63 3.73 2.66
CA LEU A 404 -9.94 4.25 3.99
C LEU A 404 -11.28 5.01 4.02
N LEU A 405 -11.63 5.74 2.96
CA LEU A 405 -12.95 6.37 2.81
C LEU A 405 -14.07 5.35 2.73
N THR A 406 -13.84 4.27 1.97
CA THR A 406 -14.81 3.17 1.84
C THR A 406 -15.01 2.48 3.20
N LEU A 407 -13.93 2.20 3.93
CA LEU A 407 -13.98 1.64 5.29
C LEU A 407 -14.70 2.60 6.25
N PHE A 408 -14.44 3.90 6.16
CA PHE A 408 -15.11 4.91 6.97
C PHE A 408 -16.61 4.96 6.71
N SER A 409 -17.02 4.89 5.44
CA SER A 409 -18.45 4.88 5.09
C SER A 409 -19.17 3.66 5.67
N LYS A 410 -18.52 2.49 5.63
CA LYS A 410 -19.07 1.27 6.22
C LYS A 410 -19.08 1.31 7.75
N TYR A 411 -18.00 1.79 8.36
CA TYR A 411 -17.92 2.01 9.80
C TYR A 411 -19.03 2.95 10.27
N SER A 412 -19.24 4.08 9.58
CA SER A 412 -20.29 5.04 9.87
C SER A 412 -21.70 4.43 9.74
N GLU A 413 -21.91 3.56 8.75
CA GLU A 413 -23.19 2.86 8.56
C GLU A 413 -23.48 1.88 9.71
N LEU A 414 -22.51 1.04 10.11
CA LEU A 414 -22.66 0.11 11.22
C LEU A 414 -22.86 0.83 12.55
N LEU A 415 -22.07 1.89 12.76
CA LEU A 415 -22.18 2.75 13.93
C LEU A 415 -23.59 3.34 14.02
N LYS A 416 -24.08 3.91 12.92
CA LYS A 416 -25.43 4.46 12.83
C LYS A 416 -26.50 3.40 13.12
N GLN A 417 -26.35 2.16 12.66
CA GLN A 417 -27.30 1.09 12.95
C GLN A 417 -27.33 0.74 14.45
N ARG A 418 -26.16 0.49 15.04
CA ARG A 418 -26.04 0.17 16.47
C ARG A 418 -26.64 1.27 17.36
N PHE A 419 -26.22 2.52 17.16
CA PHE A 419 -26.75 3.63 17.95
C PHE A 419 -28.23 3.89 17.66
N SER A 420 -28.71 3.67 16.44
CA SER A 420 -30.15 3.72 16.14
C SER A 420 -30.94 2.71 16.99
N ASP A 421 -30.42 1.50 17.15
CA ASP A 421 -31.07 0.46 17.94
C ASP A 421 -31.03 0.79 19.44
N ASP A 422 -29.87 1.26 19.94
CA ASP A 422 -29.72 1.74 21.32
C ASP A 422 -30.70 2.91 21.62
N PHE A 423 -30.84 3.88 20.70
CA PHE A 423 -31.81 4.97 20.85
C PHE A 423 -33.26 4.46 20.88
N LEU A 424 -33.61 3.48 20.04
CA LEU A 424 -34.95 2.90 20.04
C LEU A 424 -35.25 2.17 21.35
N GLU A 425 -34.28 1.46 21.92
CA GLU A 425 -34.41 0.80 23.22
C GLU A 425 -34.64 1.82 24.34
N ILE A 426 -33.89 2.93 24.35
CA ILE A 426 -34.04 4.02 25.32
C ILE A 426 -35.45 4.63 25.22
N VAL A 427 -35.92 4.93 24.01
CA VAL A 427 -37.24 5.56 23.79
C VAL A 427 -38.40 4.61 24.16
N GLN A 428 -38.21 3.30 23.97
CA GLN A 428 -39.20 2.28 24.33
C GLN A 428 -39.29 2.03 25.83
N THR A 429 -38.16 2.13 26.53
CA THR A 429 -38.05 1.87 27.98
C THR A 429 -38.44 3.08 28.82
N ASP A 430 -38.54 4.28 28.22
CA ASP A 430 -38.83 5.51 28.94
C ASP A 430 -40.28 5.60 29.44
N ASP A 431 -40.44 6.03 30.69
CA ASP A 431 -41.73 6.21 31.36
C ASP A 431 -42.29 7.64 31.18
N TYR A 432 -41.54 8.55 30.55
CA TYR A 432 -41.89 9.96 30.32
C TYR A 432 -42.34 10.68 31.59
N MET A 433 -41.60 10.46 32.68
CA MET A 433 -41.77 11.15 33.95
C MET A 433 -40.53 12.01 34.25
N PRO A 434 -40.72 13.17 34.91
CA PRO A 434 -39.59 13.96 35.40
C PRO A 434 -38.60 13.11 36.22
N MET A 435 -37.32 13.17 35.89
CA MET A 435 -36.31 12.30 36.50
C MET A 435 -36.04 12.71 37.96
N PRO A 436 -36.30 11.83 38.95
CA PRO A 436 -35.95 12.11 40.35
C PRO A 436 -34.46 11.86 40.58
N ILE A 437 -33.77 12.81 41.21
CA ILE A 437 -32.39 12.66 41.63
C ILE A 437 -32.31 12.64 43.15
N ALA A 438 -31.66 11.58 43.67
CA ALA A 438 -31.50 11.37 45.10
C ALA A 438 -30.14 11.85 45.63
N SER A 439 -29.12 11.96 44.77
CA SER A 439 -27.74 12.27 45.18
C SER A 439 -27.09 13.42 44.38
N TYR A 440 -26.19 14.14 45.04
CA TYR A 440 -25.36 15.18 44.45
C TYR A 440 -24.41 14.62 43.35
N GLU A 441 -23.93 13.38 43.49
CA GLU A 441 -23.05 12.74 42.47
C GLU A 441 -23.78 12.37 41.18
N GLU A 442 -25.04 11.95 41.28
CA GLU A 442 -25.88 11.65 40.12
C GLU A 442 -26.22 12.94 39.37
N TYR A 443 -26.50 14.02 40.10
CA TYR A 443 -26.70 15.35 39.54
C TYR A 443 -25.47 15.84 38.76
N ASP A 444 -24.28 15.80 39.36
CA ASP A 444 -23.05 16.24 38.69
C ASP A 444 -22.75 15.38 37.44
N LYS A 445 -22.99 14.07 37.48
CA LYS A 445 -22.86 13.20 36.30
C LYS A 445 -23.84 13.60 35.21
N VAL A 446 -25.12 13.75 35.53
CA VAL A 446 -26.15 14.14 34.56
C VAL A 446 -25.87 15.52 33.97
N VAL A 447 -25.46 16.51 34.76
CA VAL A 447 -25.13 17.86 34.29
C VAL A 447 -23.83 17.87 33.46
N SER A 448 -22.83 17.04 33.81
CA SER A 448 -21.61 16.96 32.99
C SER A 448 -21.86 16.36 31.61
N VAL A 449 -22.82 15.44 31.52
CA VAL A 449 -23.15 14.63 30.36
C VAL A 449 -24.21 15.28 29.48
N SER A 450 -25.25 15.85 30.09
CA SER A 450 -26.30 16.57 29.38
C SER A 450 -25.83 18.00 29.11
N TRP A 451 -26.20 18.54 27.95
CA TRP A 451 -25.98 19.96 27.65
C TRP A 451 -26.99 20.84 28.39
N TYR A 452 -27.16 20.62 29.70
CA TYR A 452 -28.08 21.33 30.56
C TYR A 452 -27.34 22.39 31.37
N THR A 453 -27.70 23.65 31.16
CA THR A 453 -27.29 24.78 31.99
C THR A 453 -28.33 24.98 33.10
N PRO A 454 -28.02 24.63 34.37
CA PRO A 454 -28.97 24.79 35.45
C PRO A 454 -29.22 26.26 35.78
N ASP A 455 -30.49 26.65 35.92
CA ASP A 455 -30.90 28.01 36.32
C ASP A 455 -30.55 28.34 37.79
N LYS A 456 -30.27 27.32 38.61
CA LYS A 456 -29.93 27.45 40.03
C LYS A 456 -28.49 27.05 40.30
N SER A 457 -27.81 27.83 41.13
CA SER A 457 -26.43 27.57 41.51
C SER A 457 -26.29 26.31 42.37
N ARG A 458 -25.10 25.70 42.33
CA ARG A 458 -24.67 24.48 43.04
C ARG A 458 -25.06 24.43 44.53
N GLU A 459 -25.26 25.59 45.15
CA GLU A 459 -25.42 25.79 46.58
C GLU A 459 -26.89 25.90 47.04
N GLU A 460 -27.84 26.02 46.11
CA GLU A 460 -29.29 26.18 46.41
C GLU A 460 -30.11 24.90 46.22
N LEU A 461 -29.46 23.77 45.89
CA LEU A 461 -30.11 22.51 45.59
C LEU A 461 -30.40 21.70 46.86
N THR A 462 -31.68 21.41 47.14
CA THR A 462 -32.13 20.48 48.18
C THR A 462 -32.58 19.17 47.55
N PHE A 463 -32.01 18.03 47.98
CA PHE A 463 -32.41 16.69 47.51
C PHE A 463 -33.55 16.12 48.37
N PRO A 464 -34.52 15.39 47.79
CA PRO A 464 -34.59 14.94 46.40
C PRO A 464 -35.01 16.06 45.44
N CYS A 465 -34.25 16.24 44.36
CA CYS A 465 -34.54 17.23 43.32
C CYS A 465 -35.07 16.50 42.10
N VAL A 466 -36.12 17.03 41.48
CA VAL A 466 -36.69 16.48 40.26
C VAL A 466 -36.23 17.35 39.10
N LEU A 467 -35.60 16.73 38.10
CA LEU A 467 -35.20 17.44 36.88
C LEU A 467 -36.41 17.59 35.93
N PRO A 468 -36.46 18.67 35.14
CA PRO A 468 -37.60 18.96 34.27
C PRO A 468 -37.72 17.99 33.10
N PHE A 469 -36.66 17.23 32.78
CA PHE A 469 -36.62 16.28 31.67
C PHE A 469 -36.69 14.82 32.14
N SER A 470 -37.09 13.94 31.22
CA SER A 470 -37.14 12.49 31.41
C SER A 470 -35.75 11.85 31.37
N GLN A 471 -35.63 10.61 31.87
CA GLN A 471 -34.40 9.82 31.83
C GLN A 471 -33.88 9.60 30.39
N MET A 472 -34.77 9.63 29.40
CA MET A 472 -34.43 9.56 27.98
C MET A 472 -33.44 10.65 27.52
N TYR A 473 -33.58 11.90 27.98
CA TYR A 473 -32.74 12.99 27.48
C TYR A 473 -31.25 12.82 27.86
N PRO A 474 -30.87 12.59 29.14
CA PRO A 474 -29.47 12.34 29.49
C PRO A 474 -28.88 11.09 28.84
N LEU A 475 -29.64 9.99 28.76
CA LEU A 475 -29.16 8.76 28.11
C LEU A 475 -28.88 9.00 26.63
N CYS A 476 -29.78 9.69 25.92
CA CYS A 476 -29.51 10.06 24.53
C CYS A 476 -28.28 10.97 24.39
N CYS A 477 -28.05 11.89 25.33
CA CYS A 477 -26.83 12.73 25.31
C CYS A 477 -25.55 11.91 25.52
N ILE A 478 -25.57 10.88 26.38
CA ILE A 478 -24.44 9.94 26.55
C ILE A 478 -24.14 9.26 25.21
N ASP A 479 -25.17 8.73 24.56
CA ASP A 479 -25.00 7.98 23.32
C ASP A 479 -24.52 8.87 22.18
N ILE A 480 -25.02 10.10 22.05
CA ILE A 480 -24.51 11.06 21.08
C ILE A 480 -23.03 11.38 21.35
N ARG A 481 -22.63 11.57 22.61
CA ARG A 481 -21.22 11.81 22.95
C ARG A 481 -20.33 10.60 22.69
N ASN A 482 -20.80 9.40 22.99
CA ASN A 482 -20.10 8.15 22.68
C ASN A 482 -19.96 7.95 21.17
N PHE A 483 -21.02 8.23 20.40
CA PHE A 483 -21.02 8.22 18.94
C PHE A 483 -19.98 9.19 18.37
N LEU A 484 -19.96 10.44 18.85
CA LEU A 484 -18.95 11.42 18.47
C LEU A 484 -17.54 10.93 18.77
N ASN A 485 -17.29 10.44 19.99
CA ASN A 485 -15.98 9.93 20.39
C ASN A 485 -15.53 8.76 19.49
N GLN A 486 -16.42 7.83 19.15
CA GLN A 486 -16.10 6.69 18.29
C GLN A 486 -15.81 7.11 16.84
N ILE A 487 -16.55 8.10 16.29
CA ILE A 487 -16.21 8.69 14.99
C ILE A 487 -14.85 9.40 15.05
N TYR A 488 -14.56 10.14 16.12
CA TYR A 488 -13.28 10.83 16.26
C TYR A 488 -12.10 9.86 16.47
N LEU A 489 -12.30 8.75 17.18
CA LEU A 489 -11.33 7.65 17.26
C LEU A 489 -11.04 7.06 15.87
N PHE A 490 -12.06 6.91 15.03
CA PHE A 490 -11.86 6.53 13.63
C PHE A 490 -11.18 7.66 12.83
N SER A 491 -11.36 8.92 13.18
CA SER A 491 -10.73 10.06 12.48
C SER A 491 -9.24 10.25 12.79
N ASP A 492 -8.70 9.52 13.77
CA ASP A 492 -7.37 9.78 14.32
C ASP A 492 -6.21 9.57 13.30
N ASP A 493 -5.20 10.45 13.43
CA ASP A 493 -3.90 10.67 12.73
C ASP A 493 -3.82 10.63 11.18
N TYR A 494 -4.60 9.80 10.48
CA TYR A 494 -4.34 9.46 9.08
C TYR A 494 -5.42 9.84 8.08
N PHE A 495 -6.55 10.39 8.52
CA PHE A 495 -7.60 10.84 7.63
C PHE A 495 -7.28 12.23 7.06
N GLN A 496 -6.78 12.28 5.82
CA GLN A 496 -6.42 13.54 5.16
C GLN A 496 -7.65 14.41 4.79
N LYS A 497 -8.85 13.82 4.73
CA LYS A 497 -10.10 14.47 4.27
C LYS A 497 -11.05 14.77 5.45
N SER A 498 -10.67 15.71 6.32
CA SER A 498 -11.50 16.20 7.45
C SER A 498 -12.91 16.64 7.03
N THR A 499 -13.07 17.16 5.81
CA THR A 499 -14.37 17.63 5.31
C THR A 499 -15.38 16.50 5.09
N VAL A 500 -14.91 15.31 4.68
CA VAL A 500 -15.79 14.15 4.46
C VAL A 500 -16.29 13.60 5.81
N ILE A 501 -15.44 13.67 6.83
CA ILE A 501 -15.81 13.32 8.21
C ILE A 501 -16.88 14.28 8.71
N ASP A 502 -16.66 15.58 8.59
CA ASP A 502 -17.64 16.59 9.03
C ASP A 502 -18.99 16.45 8.31
N GLU A 503 -18.97 16.19 6.99
CA GLU A 503 -20.19 15.98 6.21
C GLU A 503 -20.92 14.69 6.57
N THR A 504 -20.18 13.59 6.77
CA THR A 504 -20.76 12.29 7.14
C THR A 504 -21.27 12.32 8.57
N LEU A 505 -20.55 12.95 9.49
CA LEU A 505 -21.00 13.16 10.86
C LEU A 505 -22.27 14.00 10.87
N ARG A 506 -22.29 15.14 10.17
CA ARG A 506 -23.49 15.98 10.04
C ARG A 506 -24.68 15.19 9.50
N THR A 507 -24.48 14.43 8.43
CA THR A 507 -25.57 13.66 7.78
C THR A 507 -26.07 12.54 8.67
N SER A 508 -25.17 11.75 9.27
CA SER A 508 -25.52 10.64 10.15
C SER A 508 -26.22 11.12 11.42
N LEU A 509 -25.72 12.20 12.02
CA LEU A 509 -26.32 12.81 13.20
C LEU A 509 -27.70 13.42 12.89
N ASP A 510 -27.82 14.16 11.78
CA ASP A 510 -29.11 14.70 11.32
C ASP A 510 -30.11 13.56 11.08
N GLU A 511 -29.68 12.45 10.49
CA GLU A 511 -30.56 11.33 10.23
C GLU A 511 -30.99 10.61 11.51
N LEU A 512 -30.07 10.35 12.45
CA LEU A 512 -30.38 9.77 13.76
C LEU A 512 -31.35 10.66 14.55
N LEU A 513 -31.02 11.95 14.68
CA LEU A 513 -31.87 12.91 15.40
C LEU A 513 -33.23 13.10 14.73
N CYS A 514 -33.27 13.28 13.40
CA CYS A 514 -34.51 13.54 12.70
C CYS A 514 -35.41 12.30 12.56
N GLN A 515 -34.86 11.15 12.16
CA GLN A 515 -35.66 9.98 11.82
C GLN A 515 -35.94 9.09 13.02
N LYS A 516 -35.06 9.03 14.02
CA LYS A 516 -35.25 8.17 15.17
C LYS A 516 -35.78 8.97 16.35
N VAL A 517 -35.08 10.02 16.77
CA VAL A 517 -35.48 10.80 17.96
C VAL A 517 -36.74 11.64 17.68
N CYS A 518 -36.74 12.52 16.68
CA CYS A 518 -37.90 13.37 16.41
C CYS A 518 -39.14 12.56 16.02
N GLN A 519 -39.02 11.60 15.09
CA GLN A 519 -40.20 10.83 14.65
C GLN A 519 -40.76 9.96 15.76
N SER A 520 -39.93 9.31 16.58
CA SER A 520 -40.45 8.52 17.69
C SER A 520 -41.17 9.39 18.73
N LEU A 521 -40.67 10.58 19.02
CA LEU A 521 -41.36 11.54 19.88
C LEU A 521 -42.68 12.02 19.25
N ILE A 522 -42.71 12.28 17.93
CA ILE A 522 -43.93 12.66 17.20
C ILE A 522 -44.95 11.53 17.20
N ASP A 523 -44.54 10.29 16.95
CA ASP A 523 -45.43 9.11 16.98
C ASP A 523 -46.07 8.97 18.37
N ARG A 524 -45.32 9.28 19.44
CA ARG A 524 -45.81 9.28 20.82
C ARG A 524 -46.73 10.46 21.17
N LEU A 525 -46.77 11.54 20.38
CA LEU A 525 -47.75 12.64 20.54
C LEU A 525 -49.20 12.18 20.29
N SER A 526 -49.40 11.01 19.69
CA SER A 526 -50.72 10.37 19.58
C SER A 526 -51.32 9.94 20.94
N SER A 527 -50.54 9.97 22.03
CA SER A 527 -51.03 9.68 23.38
C SER A 527 -52.19 10.60 23.80
N GLN A 528 -53.07 10.09 24.66
CA GLN A 528 -54.21 10.85 25.20
C GLN A 528 -53.90 11.54 26.52
N TYR A 529 -52.74 11.26 27.14
CA TYR A 529 -52.39 11.80 28.46
C TYR A 529 -51.66 13.15 28.32
N PRO A 530 -52.27 14.27 28.75
CA PRO A 530 -51.64 15.60 28.62
C PRO A 530 -50.30 15.71 29.33
N GLY A 531 -50.14 15.06 30.50
CA GLY A 531 -48.88 15.06 31.26
C GLY A 531 -47.70 14.46 30.49
N GLN A 532 -47.93 13.41 29.70
CA GLN A 532 -46.88 12.81 28.86
C GLN A 532 -46.49 13.75 27.72
N ILE A 533 -47.47 14.41 27.11
CA ILE A 533 -47.22 15.35 26.00
C ILE A 533 -46.46 16.58 26.50
N VAL A 534 -46.80 17.09 27.68
CA VAL A 534 -46.03 18.16 28.33
C VAL A 534 -44.60 17.72 28.59
N GLN A 535 -44.38 16.51 29.10
CA GLN A 535 -43.03 15.99 29.32
C GLN A 535 -42.24 15.82 28.01
N ILE A 536 -42.89 15.34 26.95
CA ILE A 536 -42.31 15.26 25.60
C ILE A 536 -41.96 16.66 25.09
N LEU A 537 -42.84 17.65 25.29
CA LEU A 537 -42.59 19.05 24.91
C LEU A 537 -41.36 19.61 25.63
N THR A 538 -41.22 19.37 26.94
CA THR A 538 -40.05 19.78 27.72
C THR A 538 -38.78 19.07 27.22
N ASN A 539 -38.86 17.77 26.94
CA ASN A 539 -37.73 17.03 26.35
C ASN A 539 -37.34 17.61 24.97
N LEU A 540 -38.31 17.92 24.11
CA LEU A 540 -38.07 18.53 22.78
C LEU A 540 -37.38 19.89 22.89
N GLU A 541 -37.73 20.70 23.88
CA GLU A 541 -37.08 21.99 24.15
C GLU A 541 -35.62 21.83 24.61
N HIS A 542 -35.36 20.85 25.47
CA HIS A 542 -33.99 20.52 25.86
C HIS A 542 -33.18 19.92 24.70
N PHE A 543 -33.78 19.09 23.84
CA PHE A 543 -33.13 18.62 22.61
C PHE A 543 -32.85 19.75 21.61
N GLU A 544 -33.73 20.74 21.50
CA GLU A 544 -33.48 21.94 20.68
C GLU A 544 -32.23 22.68 21.16
N THR A 545 -32.12 22.89 22.47
CA THR A 545 -30.96 23.55 23.09
C THR A 545 -29.69 22.71 22.91
N ALA A 546 -29.78 21.40 23.17
CA ALA A 546 -28.69 20.45 22.94
C ALA A 546 -28.20 20.45 21.49
N CYS A 547 -29.09 20.56 20.51
CA CYS A 547 -28.71 20.63 19.10
C CYS A 547 -27.88 21.88 18.79
N VAL A 548 -28.13 23.01 19.46
CA VAL A 548 -27.34 24.25 19.29
C VAL A 548 -25.95 24.06 19.91
N GLU A 549 -25.87 23.55 21.14
CA GLU A 549 -24.60 23.26 21.82
C GLU A 549 -23.77 22.21 21.05
N LEU A 550 -24.43 21.23 20.44
CA LEU A 550 -23.81 20.23 19.59
C LEU A 550 -23.22 20.84 18.31
N GLN A 551 -23.88 21.83 17.71
CA GLN A 551 -23.32 22.58 16.57
C GLN A 551 -22.05 23.33 16.97
N ASP A 552 -22.03 23.92 18.16
CA ASP A 552 -20.86 24.62 18.69
C ASP A 552 -19.73 23.66 19.04
N LEU A 553 -20.03 22.49 19.60
CA LEU A 553 -19.05 21.44 19.86
C LEU A 553 -18.42 20.94 18.55
N LEU A 554 -19.24 20.65 17.53
CA LEU A 554 -18.76 20.28 16.20
C LEU A 554 -17.97 21.39 15.52
N PHE A 555 -18.30 22.65 15.79
CA PHE A 555 -17.52 23.79 15.34
C PHE A 555 -16.14 23.83 16.01
N GLN A 556 -16.07 23.59 17.32
CA GLN A 556 -14.81 23.62 18.10
C GLN A 556 -13.92 22.40 17.86
N ALA A 557 -14.52 21.22 17.64
CA ALA A 557 -13.80 19.96 17.40
C ALA A 557 -13.12 19.89 16.02
N ARG A 558 -13.33 20.88 15.13
CA ARG A 558 -12.66 20.95 13.84
C ARG A 558 -11.17 21.29 14.00
N SER A 559 -10.31 20.36 13.57
CA SER A 559 -8.85 20.50 13.58
C SER A 559 -8.32 21.51 12.55
N SER A 560 -9.13 21.92 11.56
CA SER A 560 -8.73 22.84 10.49
C SER A 560 -9.68 24.05 10.36
N PRO A 561 -9.19 25.30 10.46
CA PRO A 561 -10.00 26.53 10.41
C PRO A 561 -10.42 26.95 8.99
N SER A 562 -10.31 26.08 7.98
CA SER A 562 -10.46 26.45 6.57
C SER A 562 -11.91 26.59 6.07
N SER A 563 -12.93 26.18 6.84
CA SER A 563 -14.34 26.37 6.50
C SER A 563 -15.06 27.23 7.54
N THR A 564 -15.20 28.52 7.25
CA THR A 564 -15.86 29.53 8.09
C THR A 564 -17.37 29.36 8.21
N THR A 565 -17.94 28.28 7.67
CA THR A 565 -19.39 28.02 7.72
C THR A 565 -19.78 27.37 9.04
N PRO A 566 -20.75 27.93 9.78
CA PRO A 566 -21.37 27.25 10.90
C PRO A 566 -22.06 25.97 10.39
N ILE A 567 -21.88 24.86 11.10
CA ILE A 567 -22.60 23.62 10.81
C ILE A 567 -24.01 23.82 11.33
N VAL A 568 -24.97 24.08 10.45
CA VAL A 568 -26.39 24.13 10.82
C VAL A 568 -26.96 22.73 10.64
N LEU A 569 -27.43 22.13 11.71
CA LEU A 569 -28.14 20.85 11.68
C LEU A 569 -29.56 21.06 11.19
N SER A 570 -30.01 20.24 10.24
CA SER A 570 -31.41 20.22 9.83
C SER A 570 -32.33 19.71 10.95
N ALA A 571 -31.77 18.98 11.91
CA ALA A 571 -32.46 18.55 13.12
C ALA A 571 -33.08 19.73 13.91
N THR A 572 -32.40 20.88 14.03
CA THR A 572 -32.90 22.02 14.81
C THR A 572 -34.23 22.56 14.29
N GLU A 573 -34.40 22.64 12.97
CA GLU A 573 -35.66 23.08 12.37
C GLU A 573 -36.78 22.03 12.56
N LYS A 574 -36.44 20.74 12.46
CA LYS A 574 -37.41 19.66 12.72
C LYS A 574 -37.83 19.60 14.19
N PHE A 575 -36.93 19.79 15.15
CA PHE A 575 -37.29 19.88 16.56
C PHE A 575 -38.18 21.10 16.84
N LYS A 576 -37.94 22.25 16.22
CA LYS A 576 -38.84 23.41 16.29
C LYS A 576 -40.24 23.11 15.75
N ASN A 577 -40.32 22.41 14.61
CA ASN A 577 -41.60 22.00 14.05
C ASN A 577 -42.30 20.94 14.92
N ALA A 578 -41.56 19.99 15.49
CA ALA A 578 -42.08 19.01 16.43
C ALA A 578 -42.60 19.66 17.72
N LYS A 579 -41.90 20.68 18.25
CA LYS A 579 -42.35 21.50 19.39
C LYS A 579 -43.67 22.21 19.10
N ARG A 580 -43.82 22.78 17.90
CA ARG A 580 -45.09 23.38 17.45
C ARG A 580 -46.20 22.33 17.37
N GLN A 581 -45.97 21.21 16.71
CA GLN A 581 -46.95 20.11 16.62
C GLN A 581 -47.35 19.57 18.00
N ALA A 582 -46.40 19.43 18.93
CA ALA A 582 -46.68 19.03 20.30
C ALA A 582 -47.55 20.06 21.04
N SER A 583 -47.28 21.35 20.83
CA SER A 583 -48.09 22.44 21.39
C SER A 583 -49.51 22.43 20.80
N ASP A 584 -49.63 22.29 19.48
CA ASP A 584 -50.91 22.21 18.78
C ASP A 584 -51.76 21.04 19.28
N ARG A 585 -51.11 19.89 19.51
CA ARG A 585 -51.77 18.71 20.07
C ARG A 585 -52.27 18.91 21.50
N ILE A 586 -51.57 19.71 22.31
CA ILE A 586 -52.06 20.10 23.64
C ILE A 586 -53.33 20.94 23.51
N PHE A 587 -53.39 21.91 22.57
CA PHE A 587 -54.63 22.67 22.33
C PHE A 587 -55.77 21.74 21.93
N GLU A 588 -55.55 20.84 20.98
CA GLU A 588 -56.58 19.89 20.53
C GLU A 588 -57.12 19.02 21.67
N LEU A 589 -56.24 18.50 22.54
CA LEU A 589 -56.66 17.65 23.65
C LEU A 589 -57.41 18.41 24.73
N VAL A 590 -56.97 19.63 25.06
CA VAL A 590 -57.66 20.50 26.01
C VAL A 590 -59.03 20.90 25.46
N ASN A 591 -59.09 21.32 24.19
CA ASN A 591 -60.34 21.74 23.54
C ASN A 591 -61.31 20.56 23.37
N SER A 592 -60.84 19.38 22.95
CA SER A 592 -61.68 18.18 22.88
C SER A 592 -62.23 17.78 24.25
N LYS A 593 -61.46 17.93 25.33
CA LYS A 593 -61.96 17.63 26.67
C LYS A 593 -62.97 18.68 27.15
N ILE A 594 -62.78 19.94 26.77
CA ILE A 594 -63.76 21.01 27.00
C ILE A 594 -65.07 20.67 26.26
N ASP A 595 -64.99 20.20 25.02
CA ASP A 595 -66.16 19.77 24.24
C ASP A 595 -66.88 18.61 24.91
N ASP A 596 -66.18 17.55 25.34
CA ASP A 596 -66.78 16.44 26.09
C ASP A 596 -67.56 16.92 27.34
N LEU A 597 -66.99 17.90 28.06
CA LEU A 597 -67.59 18.46 29.27
C LEU A 597 -68.81 19.34 28.94
N ILE A 598 -68.76 20.06 27.82
CA ILE A 598 -69.85 20.92 27.34
C ILE A 598 -70.98 20.08 26.73
N GLU A 599 -70.68 18.95 26.08
CA GLU A 599 -71.69 17.99 25.59
C GLU A 599 -72.50 17.37 26.74
N THR A 600 -71.92 17.32 27.95
CA THR A 600 -72.60 16.88 29.17
C THR A 600 -73.58 17.95 29.72
N ALA A 601 -73.66 19.13 29.09
CA ALA A 601 -74.55 20.20 29.53
C ALA A 601 -76.02 19.86 29.27
N GLU A 602 -76.73 19.43 30.32
CA GLU A 602 -78.18 19.22 30.30
C GLU A 602 -78.93 20.53 30.63
N TYR A 603 -79.13 21.38 29.63
CA TYR A 603 -79.98 22.57 29.77
C TYR A 603 -81.46 22.24 29.49
N ASP A 604 -82.32 22.43 30.50
CA ASP A 604 -83.77 22.51 30.28
C ASP A 604 -84.15 23.93 29.81
N TRP A 605 -84.08 24.16 28.50
CA TRP A 605 -84.40 25.45 27.88
C TRP A 605 -85.85 25.94 28.12
N MET A 606 -86.73 25.06 28.60
CA MET A 606 -88.14 25.32 28.93
C MET A 606 -88.42 25.35 30.45
N ALA A 607 -87.37 25.38 31.28
CA ALA A 607 -87.49 25.34 32.73
C ALA A 607 -88.41 26.43 33.30
N THR A 608 -89.36 26.05 34.14
CA THR A 608 -90.31 26.98 34.79
C THR A 608 -89.86 27.42 36.19
N LYS A 609 -88.78 26.84 36.73
CA LYS A 609 -88.22 27.15 38.04
C LYS A 609 -86.79 27.70 37.90
N PRO A 610 -86.43 28.77 38.61
CA PRO A 610 -85.07 29.28 38.61
C PRO A 610 -84.13 28.28 39.30
N ALA A 611 -83.00 27.97 38.68
CA ALA A 611 -81.93 27.21 39.32
C ALA A 611 -81.25 28.09 40.39
N ALA A 612 -80.97 27.51 41.55
CA ALA A 612 -80.33 28.21 42.68
C ALA A 612 -78.81 28.00 42.73
N GLU A 613 -78.31 26.99 42.01
CA GLU A 613 -76.90 26.60 41.97
C GLU A 613 -76.40 26.62 40.52
N PRO A 614 -75.10 26.90 40.29
CA PRO A 614 -74.49 26.75 38.97
C PRO A 614 -74.62 25.32 38.45
N SER A 615 -74.69 25.16 37.13
CA SER A 615 -74.79 23.85 36.48
C SER A 615 -73.57 22.96 36.80
N GLU A 616 -73.81 21.66 36.98
CA GLU A 616 -72.76 20.69 37.37
C GLU A 616 -71.59 20.67 36.36
N TYR A 617 -71.88 20.75 35.06
CA TYR A 617 -70.84 20.80 34.03
C TYR A 617 -69.93 22.04 34.15
N MET A 618 -70.44 23.17 34.66
CA MET A 618 -69.67 24.40 34.85
C MET A 618 -68.72 24.30 36.05
N LEU A 619 -69.16 23.61 37.11
CA LEU A 619 -68.30 23.26 38.26
C LEU A 619 -67.19 22.31 37.84
N GLU A 620 -67.50 21.31 37.01
CA GLU A 620 -66.51 20.37 36.48
C GLU A 620 -65.54 21.04 35.50
N LEU A 621 -66.02 21.93 34.63
CA LEU A 621 -65.21 22.70 33.68
C LEU A 621 -64.21 23.62 34.41
N THR A 622 -64.67 24.40 35.39
CA THR A 622 -63.79 25.28 36.18
C THR A 622 -62.78 24.48 37.01
N ARG A 623 -63.19 23.32 37.57
CA ARG A 623 -62.28 22.40 38.26
C ARG A 623 -61.26 21.78 37.31
N TYR A 624 -61.66 21.40 36.10
CA TYR A 624 -60.77 20.87 35.07
C TYR A 624 -59.75 21.92 34.63
N LEU A 625 -60.19 23.13 34.28
CA LEU A 625 -59.30 24.24 33.92
C LEU A 625 -58.32 24.59 35.04
N SER A 626 -58.77 24.59 36.30
CA SER A 626 -57.91 24.80 37.47
C SER A 626 -56.90 23.66 37.66
N ASN A 627 -57.31 22.41 37.45
CA ASN A 627 -56.43 21.25 37.55
C ASN A 627 -55.37 21.22 36.43
N ILE A 628 -55.75 21.56 35.20
CA ILE A 628 -54.78 21.68 34.09
C ILE A 628 -53.73 22.75 34.41
N MET A 629 -54.17 23.91 34.90
CA MET A 629 -53.30 25.03 35.26
C MET A 629 -52.31 24.65 36.36
N ASN A 630 -52.80 24.02 37.42
CA ASN A 630 -52.00 23.74 38.62
C ASN A 630 -51.19 22.44 38.52
N SER A 631 -51.57 21.48 37.66
CA SER A 631 -50.94 20.15 37.60
C SER A 631 -50.20 19.87 36.30
N VAL A 632 -50.78 20.22 35.15
CA VAL A 632 -50.25 19.79 33.84
C VAL A 632 -49.39 20.88 33.24
N LEU A 633 -49.82 22.13 33.33
CA LEU A 633 -49.13 23.27 32.73
C LEU A 633 -47.97 23.79 33.57
N LEU A 634 -47.73 23.27 34.77
CA LEU A 634 -46.72 23.82 35.68
C LEU A 634 -45.30 23.75 35.10
N ALA A 635 -45.01 22.74 34.26
CA ALA A 635 -43.73 22.53 33.61
C ALA A 635 -43.47 23.34 32.33
N LEU A 636 -44.48 24.04 31.78
CA LEU A 636 -44.30 24.84 30.55
C LEU A 636 -43.72 26.24 30.81
N PRO A 637 -43.20 26.93 29.78
CA PRO A 637 -42.92 28.37 29.82
C PRO A 637 -44.21 29.19 30.01
N THR A 638 -44.14 30.32 30.73
CA THR A 638 -45.28 31.20 31.02
C THR A 638 -46.03 31.63 29.75
N ASP A 639 -45.31 31.92 28.67
CA ASP A 639 -45.87 32.39 27.41
C ASP A 639 -46.79 31.35 26.75
N VAL A 640 -46.41 30.08 26.81
CA VAL A 640 -47.21 28.98 26.25
C VAL A 640 -48.42 28.69 27.14
N LYS A 641 -48.28 28.81 28.46
CA LYS A 641 -49.40 28.64 29.41
C LYS A 641 -50.50 29.68 29.18
N GLU A 642 -50.11 30.94 29.05
CA GLU A 642 -51.05 32.04 28.82
C GLU A 642 -51.81 31.85 27.52
N PHE A 643 -51.11 31.39 26.47
CA PHE A 643 -51.72 31.13 25.18
C PHE A 643 -52.66 29.91 25.19
N ILE A 644 -52.29 28.79 25.83
CA ILE A 644 -53.19 27.62 26.03
C ILE A 644 -54.45 28.04 26.76
N TYR A 645 -54.30 28.86 27.80
CA TYR A 645 -55.43 29.27 28.60
C TYR A 645 -56.34 30.26 27.85
N PHE A 646 -55.76 31.16 27.05
CA PHE A 646 -56.50 32.04 26.14
C PHE A 646 -57.34 31.26 25.14
N ASP A 647 -56.72 30.28 24.47
CA ASP A 647 -57.38 29.44 23.47
C ASP A 647 -58.50 28.59 24.09
N ALA A 648 -58.21 27.90 25.20
CA ALA A 648 -59.18 27.09 25.92
C ALA A 648 -60.43 27.88 26.37
N LEU A 649 -60.24 29.10 26.90
CA LEU A 649 -61.36 29.96 27.29
C LEU A 649 -62.13 30.50 26.10
N SER A 650 -61.44 30.86 25.01
CA SER A 650 -62.08 31.30 23.77
C SER A 650 -62.94 30.18 23.16
N HIS A 651 -62.40 28.95 23.17
CA HIS A 651 -63.10 27.76 22.72
C HIS A 651 -64.32 27.46 23.59
N ALA A 652 -64.17 27.47 24.91
CA ALA A 652 -65.27 27.28 25.85
C ALA A 652 -66.37 28.35 25.67
N SER A 653 -65.99 29.62 25.53
CA SER A 653 -66.91 30.73 25.26
C SER A 653 -67.72 30.51 23.98
N THR A 654 -67.02 30.12 22.89
CA THR A 654 -67.64 29.84 21.60
C THR A 654 -68.55 28.61 21.64
N ALA A 655 -68.12 27.54 22.31
CA ALA A 655 -68.88 26.30 22.45
C ALA A 655 -70.16 26.50 23.31
N ILE A 656 -70.07 27.27 24.40
CA ILE A 656 -71.25 27.65 25.21
C ILE A 656 -72.22 28.50 24.38
N LEU A 657 -71.72 29.43 23.56
CA LEU A 657 -72.56 30.19 22.63
C LEU A 657 -73.21 29.27 21.59
N ALA A 658 -72.49 28.26 21.09
CA ALA A 658 -73.01 27.29 20.13
C ALA A 658 -74.19 26.48 20.70
N LEU A 659 -74.18 26.12 21.99
CA LEU A 659 -75.32 25.45 22.65
C LEU A 659 -76.62 26.25 22.54
N THR A 660 -76.55 27.58 22.63
CA THR A 660 -77.73 28.45 22.52
C THR A 660 -78.24 28.59 21.08
N LEU A 661 -77.36 28.36 20.11
CA LEU A 661 -77.61 28.53 18.68
C LEU A 661 -78.06 27.24 17.99
N ASP A 662 -77.92 26.09 18.64
CA ASP A 662 -78.26 24.77 18.08
C ASP A 662 -79.70 24.70 17.52
N GLU A 663 -79.87 23.99 16.40
CA GLU A 663 -81.14 23.84 15.68
C GLU A 663 -82.20 23.08 16.50
N GLY A 664 -81.74 22.27 17.48
CA GLY A 664 -82.59 21.57 18.44
C GLY A 664 -83.31 22.49 19.43
N VAL A 665 -82.76 23.68 19.71
CA VAL A 665 -83.30 24.65 20.66
C VAL A 665 -84.19 25.66 19.93
N LYS A 666 -85.50 25.40 19.89
CA LYS A 666 -86.47 26.27 19.21
C LYS A 666 -86.97 27.44 20.07
N ARG A 667 -86.95 27.30 21.40
CA ARG A 667 -87.49 28.30 22.34
C ARG A 667 -86.63 28.34 23.60
N ILE A 668 -86.32 29.55 24.06
CA ILE A 668 -85.53 29.77 25.28
C ILE A 668 -86.39 30.58 26.26
N THR A 669 -86.65 30.03 27.44
CA THR A 669 -87.42 30.73 28.48
C THR A 669 -86.56 31.75 29.24
N PRO A 670 -87.14 32.86 29.75
CA PRO A 670 -86.41 33.83 30.58
C PRO A 670 -85.74 33.22 31.81
N THR A 671 -86.33 32.15 32.35
CA THR A 671 -85.77 31.39 33.48
C THR A 671 -84.51 30.60 33.08
N ALA A 672 -84.47 30.02 31.88
CA ALA A 672 -83.29 29.34 31.35
C ALA A 672 -82.16 30.34 31.03
N VAL A 673 -82.49 31.55 30.55
CA VAL A 673 -81.53 32.65 30.41
C VAL A 673 -80.94 33.06 31.76
N ALA A 674 -81.76 33.09 32.82
CA ALA A 674 -81.28 33.39 34.17
C ALA A 674 -80.28 32.33 34.68
N SER A 675 -80.53 31.04 34.42
CA SER A 675 -79.58 29.96 34.74
C SER A 675 -78.26 30.09 33.96
N LEU A 676 -78.32 30.34 32.65
CA LEU A 676 -77.14 30.59 31.83
C LEU A 676 -76.36 31.84 32.27
N SER A 677 -77.06 32.88 32.74
CA SER A 677 -76.45 34.08 33.32
C SER A 677 -75.75 33.82 34.65
N LEU A 678 -76.23 32.86 35.44
CA LEU A 678 -75.58 32.42 36.67
C LEU A 678 -74.28 31.68 36.34
N ASP A 679 -74.32 30.77 35.37
CA ASP A 679 -73.16 29.99 34.90
C ASP A 679 -72.10 30.88 34.25
N THR A 680 -72.51 31.85 33.43
CA THR A 680 -71.61 32.83 32.80
C THR A 680 -70.95 33.72 33.86
N ARG A 681 -71.70 34.16 34.88
CA ARG A 681 -71.14 34.95 35.98
C ARG A 681 -70.15 34.14 36.82
N TYR A 682 -70.43 32.86 37.04
CA TYR A 682 -69.53 31.96 37.77
C TYR A 682 -68.22 31.75 37.00
N LEU A 683 -68.29 31.59 35.67
CA LEU A 683 -67.10 31.50 34.81
C LEU A 683 -66.29 32.81 34.83
N VAL A 684 -66.94 33.99 34.77
CA VAL A 684 -66.26 35.29 34.87
C VAL A 684 -65.55 35.45 36.22
N GLN A 685 -66.19 35.09 37.33
CA GLN A 685 -65.57 35.12 38.66
C GLN A 685 -64.35 34.19 38.75
N PHE A 686 -64.40 33.03 38.10
CA PHE A 686 -63.27 32.12 38.01
C PHE A 686 -62.11 32.75 37.22
N VAL A 687 -62.36 33.38 36.07
CA VAL A 687 -61.30 34.03 35.29
C VAL A 687 -60.75 35.29 35.98
N GLU A 688 -61.58 36.03 36.72
CA GLU A 688 -61.11 37.13 37.59
C GLU A 688 -60.15 36.63 38.68
N SER A 689 -60.40 35.44 39.23
CA SER A 689 -59.54 34.83 40.25
C SER A 689 -58.14 34.44 39.73
N LEU A 690 -57.97 34.34 38.40
CA LEU A 690 -56.71 34.00 37.75
C LEU A 690 -55.82 35.21 37.44
N GLY A 691 -56.33 36.44 37.64
CA GLY A 691 -55.52 37.65 37.74
C GLY A 691 -54.91 38.19 36.44
N ASN A 692 -55.35 37.73 35.26
CA ASN A 692 -54.81 38.16 33.98
C ASN A 692 -55.89 38.88 33.12
N PRO A 693 -55.70 40.18 32.80
CA PRO A 693 -56.72 41.01 32.16
C PRO A 693 -57.02 40.64 30.70
N ILE A 694 -56.08 39.99 29.99
CA ILE A 694 -56.25 39.61 28.58
C ILE A 694 -57.34 38.55 28.42
N LEU A 695 -57.52 37.71 29.44
CA LEU A 695 -58.45 36.58 29.44
C LEU A 695 -59.90 37.00 29.65
N MET A 696 -60.13 38.22 30.16
CA MET A 696 -61.46 38.83 30.26
C MET A 696 -62.03 39.15 28.87
N GLU A 697 -61.18 39.54 27.90
CA GLU A 697 -61.65 39.97 26.58
C GLU A 697 -62.35 38.85 25.81
N ASN A 698 -62.00 37.59 26.07
CA ASN A 698 -62.59 36.39 25.44
C ASN A 698 -63.99 36.06 25.96
N LEU A 699 -64.31 36.51 27.18
CA LEU A 699 -65.61 36.31 27.81
C LEU A 699 -66.56 37.46 27.56
N ASP A 700 -66.09 38.57 27.00
CA ASP A 700 -66.93 39.72 26.70
C ASP A 700 -68.03 39.39 25.68
N GLU A 701 -67.73 38.59 24.65
CA GLU A 701 -68.73 38.18 23.65
C GLU A 701 -69.84 37.33 24.29
N LEU A 702 -69.47 36.34 25.11
CA LEU A 702 -70.42 35.53 25.87
C LEU A 702 -71.25 36.38 26.84
N THR A 703 -70.58 37.24 27.62
CA THR A 703 -71.24 38.08 28.63
C THR A 703 -72.20 39.07 27.99
N GLN A 704 -71.81 39.71 26.88
CA GLN A 704 -72.67 40.62 26.14
C GLN A 704 -73.85 39.90 25.49
N THR A 705 -73.64 38.70 24.94
CA THR A 705 -74.70 37.89 24.33
C THR A 705 -75.71 37.38 25.37
N VAL A 706 -75.25 36.95 26.54
CA VAL A 706 -76.12 36.52 27.65
C VAL A 706 -76.88 37.71 28.26
N THR A 707 -76.24 38.87 28.36
CA THR A 707 -76.91 40.12 28.79
C THR A 707 -77.98 40.57 27.79
N LEU A 708 -77.71 40.39 26.48
CA LEU A 708 -78.67 40.66 25.42
C LEU A 708 -79.90 39.75 25.51
N MET A 709 -79.71 38.45 25.78
CA MET A 709 -80.81 37.49 25.94
C MET A 709 -81.69 37.79 27.17
N GLY A 710 -81.13 38.42 28.21
CA GLY A 710 -81.85 38.76 29.45
C GLY A 710 -82.57 40.11 29.43
N THR A 711 -82.54 40.86 28.32
CA THR A 711 -83.14 42.19 28.24
C THR A 711 -84.57 42.12 27.71
N ASP A 712 -85.53 42.71 28.44
CA ASP A 712 -86.96 42.75 28.05
C ASP A 712 -87.22 43.61 26.80
N ASP A 713 -86.32 44.55 26.49
CA ASP A 713 -86.44 45.49 25.36
C ASP A 713 -85.54 45.10 24.17
N SER A 714 -86.04 44.18 23.35
CA SER A 714 -85.40 43.73 22.10
C SER A 714 -85.13 44.84 21.08
N LEU A 715 -85.69 46.05 21.24
CA LEU A 715 -85.50 47.17 20.33
C LEU A 715 -84.15 47.87 20.54
N GLU A 716 -83.52 47.75 21.71
CA GLU A 716 -82.20 48.36 21.99
C GLU A 716 -81.08 47.76 21.12
N PHE A 717 -81.23 46.53 20.63
CA PHE A 717 -80.24 45.85 19.78
C PHE A 717 -80.26 46.34 18.33
N TYR A 718 -81.41 46.79 17.83
CA TYR A 718 -81.57 47.30 16.47
C TYR A 718 -81.12 48.77 16.33
N ASP A 719 -80.90 49.48 17.45
CA ASP A 719 -80.29 50.82 17.46
C ASP A 719 -78.76 50.72 17.39
N ILE A 720 -78.19 51.17 16.26
CA ILE A 720 -76.76 51.15 15.94
C ILE A 720 -75.92 51.84 17.03
N SER A 721 -76.43 52.89 17.68
CA SER A 721 -75.69 53.66 18.69
C SER A 721 -75.65 52.96 20.05
N GLN A 722 -76.74 52.29 20.44
CA GLN A 722 -76.81 51.56 21.71
C GLN A 722 -76.12 50.19 21.61
N ARG A 723 -76.25 49.53 20.45
CA ARG A 723 -75.54 48.27 20.15
C ARG A 723 -74.02 48.44 20.22
N ASN A 724 -73.46 49.46 19.58
CA ASN A 724 -72.00 49.70 19.63
C ASN A 724 -71.50 50.06 21.05
N LYS A 725 -72.40 50.55 21.93
CA LYS A 725 -72.05 50.98 23.29
C LYS A 725 -72.21 49.87 24.34
N LYS A 726 -73.18 48.95 24.18
CA LYS A 726 -73.49 47.88 25.14
C LYS A 726 -73.18 46.46 24.62
N TYR A 727 -73.25 46.22 23.31
CA TYR A 727 -73.20 44.90 22.66
C TYR A 727 -72.22 44.85 21.48
N GLY A 728 -71.15 45.64 21.54
CA GLY A 728 -70.25 45.87 20.40
C GLY A 728 -69.48 44.64 19.91
N LYS A 729 -69.38 43.58 20.73
CA LYS A 729 -68.68 42.33 20.39
C LYS A 729 -69.63 41.19 19.97
N VAL A 730 -70.95 41.40 19.98
CA VAL A 730 -71.94 40.36 19.61
C VAL A 730 -72.12 40.30 18.09
N ASP A 731 -72.06 39.10 17.51
CA ASP A 731 -72.32 38.88 16.07
C ASP A 731 -73.78 39.23 15.71
N GLN A 732 -73.95 40.00 14.62
CA GLN A 732 -75.22 40.59 14.17
C GLN A 732 -76.23 39.51 13.75
N LEU A 733 -75.76 38.41 13.17
CA LEU A 733 -76.62 37.33 12.68
C LEU A 733 -77.05 36.41 13.84
N LYS A 734 -76.10 36.04 14.72
CA LYS A 734 -76.36 35.18 15.88
C LYS A 734 -77.26 35.88 16.91
N GLY A 735 -77.04 37.17 17.15
CA GLY A 735 -77.87 37.96 18.09
C GLY A 735 -79.33 38.07 17.67
N ALA A 736 -79.62 38.20 16.37
CA ALA A 736 -80.99 38.28 15.87
C ALA A 736 -81.76 36.94 16.04
N ILE A 737 -81.12 35.82 15.74
CA ILE A 737 -81.69 34.47 15.89
C ILE A 737 -81.99 34.16 17.37
N LEU A 738 -81.08 34.54 18.27
CA LEU A 738 -81.26 34.33 19.72
C LEU A 738 -82.39 35.19 20.30
N LEU A 739 -82.54 36.44 19.85
CA LEU A 739 -83.65 37.30 20.26
C LEU A 739 -85.01 36.75 19.80
N GLU A 740 -85.09 36.20 18.58
CA GLU A 740 -86.30 35.53 18.08
C GLU A 740 -86.65 34.30 18.94
N LYS A 741 -85.67 33.43 19.23
CA LYS A 741 -85.84 32.25 20.12
C LYS A 741 -86.25 32.63 21.55
N CYS A 742 -85.72 33.72 22.10
CA CYS A 742 -86.06 34.22 23.44
C CYS A 742 -87.45 34.87 23.48
N GLN A 743 -87.83 35.63 22.46
CA GLN A 743 -89.18 36.22 22.35
C GLN A 743 -90.25 35.11 22.23
N GLU A 744 -90.01 34.09 21.41
CA GLU A 744 -90.93 32.95 21.27
C GLU A 744 -91.05 32.11 22.54
N GLY A 745 -89.97 31.98 23.32
CA GLY A 745 -89.98 31.31 24.62
C GLY A 745 -90.65 32.13 25.71
N ALA A 746 -90.43 33.45 25.75
CA ALA A 746 -91.09 34.38 26.68
C ALA A 746 -92.61 34.44 26.45
N GLN A 747 -93.06 34.41 25.20
CA GLN A 747 -94.48 34.36 24.85
C GLN A 747 -95.16 33.07 25.32
N VAL A 748 -94.48 31.91 25.25
CA VAL A 748 -95.03 30.62 25.72
C VAL A 748 -95.02 30.52 27.24
N ALA A 749 -93.99 31.05 27.90
CA ALA A 749 -93.95 31.16 29.36
C ALA A 749 -95.08 32.08 29.88
N ALA A 750 -95.37 33.18 29.19
CA ALA A 750 -96.48 34.08 29.52
C ALA A 750 -97.88 33.49 29.19
N GLN A 751 -97.97 32.61 28.20
CA GLN A 751 -99.22 31.92 27.83
C GLN A 751 -99.54 30.70 28.69
N SER A 752 -98.58 30.19 29.48
CA SER A 752 -98.79 29.09 30.41
C SER A 752 -99.48 29.61 31.68
N PRO A 753 -100.81 29.49 31.84
CA PRO A 753 -101.47 29.96 33.04
C PRO A 753 -101.20 28.92 34.13
N THR A 754 -100.80 29.40 35.30
CA THR A 754 -100.97 28.67 36.56
C THR A 754 -102.35 28.03 36.64
N LYS A 755 -102.46 26.74 36.32
CA LYS A 755 -103.62 25.91 36.65
C LYS A 755 -103.16 24.91 37.71
N SER A 756 -103.47 25.23 38.96
CA SER A 756 -103.67 24.22 39.99
C SER A 756 -104.75 23.24 39.49
N ALA A 757 -104.35 22.02 39.13
CA ALA A 757 -105.30 20.93 38.92
C ALA A 757 -105.45 20.14 40.24
N PRO A 758 -106.67 19.68 40.57
CA PRO A 758 -107.06 19.30 41.91
C PRO A 758 -106.65 17.86 42.22
N SER A 759 -106.55 17.57 43.51
CA SER A 759 -106.58 16.22 44.05
C SER A 759 -107.82 15.47 43.56
N GLU A 760 -107.66 14.47 42.70
CA GLU A 760 -108.63 13.39 42.58
C GLU A 760 -107.94 12.04 42.74
N ARG A 761 -108.40 11.38 43.80
CA ARG A 761 -108.21 9.99 44.15
C ARG A 761 -108.59 9.10 42.95
N PHE A 762 -107.65 8.28 42.50
CA PHE A 762 -107.97 6.91 42.09
C PHE A 762 -107.16 5.96 42.96
N GLY A 763 -107.86 5.39 43.94
CA GLY A 763 -107.36 4.27 44.72
C GLY A 763 -107.43 2.99 43.90
N THR A 764 -106.39 2.17 44.09
CA THR A 764 -106.48 0.74 44.36
C THR A 764 -107.22 -0.14 43.35
N LEU A 765 -106.45 -0.90 42.56
CA LEU A 765 -106.77 -2.29 42.20
C LEU A 765 -105.46 -3.03 41.90
N GLY A 766 -104.91 -3.66 42.95
CA GLY A 766 -103.66 -4.42 42.84
C GLY A 766 -103.17 -5.02 44.17
N SER A 767 -104.05 -5.35 45.10
CA SER A 767 -103.75 -6.31 46.18
C SER A 767 -105.03 -6.72 46.90
N ARG A 768 -105.62 -7.85 46.49
CA ARG A 768 -106.53 -8.69 47.30
C ARG A 768 -106.83 -10.03 46.62
N PHE A 769 -105.83 -10.90 46.57
CA PHE A 769 -105.93 -12.22 47.20
C PHE A 769 -104.93 -12.15 48.36
N GLY A 770 -105.27 -12.27 49.65
CA GLY A 770 -106.44 -12.92 50.22
C GLY A 770 -106.00 -14.22 50.89
N LEU A 771 -105.28 -14.11 52.01
CA LEU A 771 -105.24 -15.12 53.06
C LEU A 771 -105.60 -14.39 54.36
N GLY A 772 -106.91 -14.35 54.62
CA GLY A 772 -107.48 -14.16 55.94
C GLY A 772 -108.19 -15.46 56.31
N ARG A 773 -108.22 -15.74 57.62
CA ARG A 773 -109.03 -16.79 58.24
C ARG A 773 -110.41 -16.97 57.58
N ASN A 774 -110.74 -18.27 57.41
CA ASN A 774 -112.04 -18.93 57.23
C ASN A 774 -112.87 -18.61 55.98
#